data_AF-A0A957BHJ6-F1
#
_entry.id   AF-A0A957BHJ6-F1
#
_cell.length_a   1.000
_cell.length_b   1.000
_cell.length_c   1.000
_cell.angle_alpha   90.00
_cell.angle_beta   90.00
_cell.angle_gamma   90.00
#
_symmetry.space_group_name_H-M   'P 1'
#
loop_
_entity.id
_entity.type
_entity.pdbx_description
1 polymer ?
#
loop_
_entity_poly.entity_id
_entity_poly.type
_entity_poly.pdbx_seq_one_letter_code
_entity_poly.pdbx_strand_id
1 'polypeptide(L)'
;MKRWYFPFVPVLVVVIVFAFTAVLTVSLAQAISSDEVRVTAVSQLNLPQVPENEMHSLMPASASPAEVASRSSQLVKVAASADQLATNAQSVDAVAAICLVTTTADSGVGSLRDCMANAAEGDVINFDTAVFPPNNPATISVSTPLPSITVNSLTIDGSDAGVIVNGTQLNAGSGFELTGVSNVIIRGLQILNFPWVGVDILVDTTNTIIGGDRNIGAGPLGQGNLISGNAWAGVWILGDQSAGNIVQGNYIGTNLAGNAAFGGQELGIIIAEGAHDNVIGGPTATMRNVISGHFDLFGGTGTGVFIQDPTSNNNLVQGNLIGTDANGMAAVPNYFGIVLMNGTQGNQIGGSTVAERNLISGNLGYGIWSGDDPSQPGLNVTTNNQISGNYIGTNINGTAEVFLQGLGILIDQYSSNNIIGGELPGMGNLISGHSIGSGIQFQGPDNSGHQILGNLIGTNASGTTAVGNMQGIAITSGSQNIIIGGTTPGARNVVSGNGTGILIQDVGSTGNQILGNFIGTNSGGTASVSNDNGIGIINGATQNSVGSPLAGAGNLISGNSFIGLQLQGTGTSQNVVQGNIIGLDVSGTSAIMNVVGLGVSDAPNNQVGGNTAGSGNLVSGNQIGLTLQGSGATGNLVKGNLIGTAATGNTAVPNDYGLQILLGANNNTVGGETAGDGNVISGNRIVGLVIHGTGSAQNKVWGNLIGTNLSGSAAIGNDVGVGLLVGATQNEIGGASSAKRNLISGNLDAGVLVQDRETESDTTDHGTTENWIVGNYIGTNLAGNDAIPNKWGVAIAFGTYGNLVGGADAASRNVISGNTDVGVQIEGIGAAANRVEGNYIGVDAAGNTALGNFDGIALLLGASNNVIGGAVPATGNVISGNTNAGILMQGQGTEQNVVLANRIGTNAAGTAVLGNGTGIDIRLGPKNNQIGGNANEGNLISGNVSNGVRLTGNSTSGNLLQGNSIGADSSGAVALPNGGHGVLLTGDTENNQIGPGNKIVHNAGNGIAIDGTQTVGNTITQNSIYNNAGAELEFLNPDTPTPIVSAPPIAYISATQTISATLCANCVVEVFGNLINEPAGEQFVNQCTADAAGLLQCQDATFANWPYLAITVTDVEVGTTSGFYLVETEGSNEEITHYLYLPLIIK
;
A
#
# COMPACT_ATOMS: atom_id res chain seq x y z
N MET A 1 10.34 -15.00 30.91
CA MET A 1 10.36 -16.47 31.10
C MET A 1 9.05 -16.99 30.54
N LYS A 2 8.91 -17.84 29.53
CA LYS A 2 9.79 -18.63 28.65
C LYS A 2 9.55 -18.19 27.19
N ARG A 3 10.61 -18.17 26.37
CA ARG A 3 10.62 -17.87 24.92
C ARG A 3 10.39 -19.16 24.14
N TRP A 4 9.59 -19.09 23.06
CA TRP A 4 9.49 -20.14 22.04
C TRP A 4 10.49 -19.85 20.90
N TYR A 5 11.00 -20.92 20.31
CA TYR A 5 12.14 -21.00 19.39
C TYR A 5 11.65 -21.63 18.08
N PHE A 6 11.97 -21.04 16.92
CA PHE A 6 11.99 -21.71 15.62
C PHE A 6 13.46 -21.77 15.15
N PRO A 7 13.94 -22.87 14.53
CA PRO A 7 15.36 -23.11 14.39
C PRO A 7 15.95 -22.44 13.15
N PHE A 8 16.99 -21.63 13.36
CA PHE A 8 18.02 -21.34 12.34
C PHE A 8 19.09 -22.42 12.41
N VAL A 9 19.45 -23.00 11.26
CA VAL A 9 20.70 -23.77 11.09
C VAL A 9 21.75 -22.84 10.48
N PRO A 10 22.96 -22.69 11.09
CA PRO A 10 24.05 -21.92 10.51
C PRO A 10 25.08 -22.85 9.85
N VAL A 11 25.64 -22.44 8.70
CA VAL A 11 26.93 -22.99 8.22
C VAL A 11 27.89 -21.83 7.90
N LEU A 12 28.78 -21.64 8.87
CA LEU A 12 30.23 -21.45 8.81
C LEU A 12 30.85 -20.47 7.80
N VAL A 13 31.44 -19.43 8.38
CA VAL A 13 32.46 -18.53 7.85
C VAL A 13 33.75 -19.29 7.50
N VAL A 14 34.32 -19.04 6.31
CA VAL A 14 35.76 -19.19 6.04
C VAL A 14 36.28 -17.86 5.49
N VAL A 15 37.18 -17.24 6.25
CA VAL A 15 38.01 -16.10 5.85
C VAL A 15 39.27 -16.64 5.19
N ILE A 16 39.58 -16.21 3.95
CA ILE A 16 40.94 -16.14 3.42
C ILE A 16 41.11 -14.80 2.67
N VAL A 17 42.13 -14.06 3.08
CA VAL A 17 42.65 -12.78 2.54
C VAL A 17 43.76 -13.06 1.52
N PHE A 18 44.07 -12.03 0.69
CA PHE A 18 45.20 -11.80 -0.26
C PHE A 18 44.77 -11.88 -1.75
N ALA A 19 45.17 -11.01 -2.69
CA ALA A 19 45.77 -9.68 -2.72
C ALA A 19 46.01 -9.27 -4.20
N PHE A 20 45.80 -7.98 -4.51
CA PHE A 20 46.56 -7.11 -5.43
C PHE A 20 46.50 -7.17 -6.99
N THR A 21 46.46 -5.93 -7.51
CA THR A 21 46.90 -5.35 -8.81
C THR A 21 46.10 -5.70 -10.09
N ALA A 22 45.42 -4.77 -10.78
CA ALA A 22 45.75 -3.45 -11.38
C ALA A 22 45.96 -3.56 -12.91
N VAL A 23 45.08 -2.93 -13.70
CA VAL A 23 45.44 -2.31 -14.99
C VAL A 23 44.60 -1.04 -15.17
N LEU A 24 45.31 0.02 -15.52
CA LEU A 24 44.90 1.41 -15.67
C LEU A 24 44.71 1.77 -17.16
N THR A 25 43.84 2.76 -17.40
CA THR A 25 43.86 3.83 -18.44
C THR A 25 43.56 3.57 -19.92
N VAL A 26 42.70 4.46 -20.47
CA VAL A 26 42.92 5.52 -21.52
C VAL A 26 41.53 5.82 -22.13
N SER A 27 40.79 6.88 -21.78
CA SER A 27 40.83 8.33 -22.15
C SER A 27 40.39 8.72 -23.58
N LEU A 28 39.43 9.66 -23.66
CA LEU A 28 39.16 10.78 -24.61
C LEU A 28 37.64 10.84 -24.93
N ALA A 29 36.83 11.87 -24.62
CA ALA A 29 36.87 13.33 -24.81
C ALA A 29 36.17 13.84 -26.10
N GLN A 30 35.20 14.75 -25.88
CA GLN A 30 34.76 15.92 -26.68
C GLN A 30 33.77 15.81 -27.86
N ALA A 31 32.66 16.58 -27.74
CA ALA A 31 32.12 17.65 -28.63
C ALA A 31 30.65 17.93 -28.19
N ILE A 32 30.17 19.08 -27.68
CA ILE A 32 30.07 20.50 -28.09
C ILE A 32 29.33 20.78 -29.43
N SER A 33 28.20 21.51 -29.29
CA SER A 33 27.42 22.36 -30.23
C SER A 33 26.78 21.66 -31.44
N SER A 34 25.58 22.01 -31.95
CA SER A 34 24.95 23.33 -32.18
C SER A 34 23.50 23.13 -32.70
N ASP A 35 22.70 24.20 -32.64
CA ASP A 35 21.35 24.40 -33.18
C ASP A 35 21.11 23.97 -34.65
N GLU A 36 19.90 23.50 -34.96
CA GLU A 36 18.90 24.20 -35.82
C GLU A 36 17.80 23.27 -36.35
N VAL A 37 16.55 23.68 -36.06
CA VAL A 37 15.37 23.72 -36.94
C VAL A 37 15.26 22.68 -38.08
N ARG A 38 14.29 21.76 -37.97
CA ARG A 38 13.42 21.37 -39.11
C ARG A 38 12.01 20.99 -38.65
N VAL A 39 11.09 21.93 -38.79
CA VAL A 39 9.65 21.67 -38.88
C VAL A 39 9.40 20.96 -40.22
N THR A 40 8.79 19.77 -40.17
CA THR A 40 8.20 19.13 -41.35
C THR A 40 6.78 18.73 -41.01
N ALA A 41 5.81 19.43 -41.62
CA ALA A 41 4.40 19.06 -41.60
C ALA A 41 4.17 17.75 -42.37
N VAL A 42 3.19 16.93 -41.96
CA VAL A 42 2.32 16.13 -42.85
C VAL A 42 1.15 15.50 -42.06
N SER A 43 -0.04 15.76 -42.62
CA SER A 43 -1.31 15.00 -42.67
C SER A 43 -2.16 14.67 -41.44
N GLN A 44 -3.37 15.23 -41.53
CA GLN A 44 -4.68 14.77 -41.06
C GLN A 44 -4.90 13.25 -41.09
N LEU A 45 -5.60 12.69 -40.09
CA LEU A 45 -6.97 12.16 -40.24
C LEU A 45 -7.59 11.65 -38.91
N ASN A 46 -8.87 12.03 -38.72
CA ASN A 46 -9.97 11.33 -38.02
C ASN A 46 -9.98 11.14 -36.49
N LEU A 47 -10.88 11.90 -35.84
CA LEU A 47 -11.68 11.42 -34.71
C LEU A 47 -13.18 11.69 -34.99
N PRO A 48 -14.09 10.74 -34.69
CA PRO A 48 -15.52 10.90 -34.89
C PRO A 48 -16.19 11.68 -33.75
N GLN A 49 -17.33 12.27 -34.10
CA GLN A 49 -18.20 13.14 -33.31
C GLN A 49 -19.12 12.39 -32.31
N VAL A 50 -19.26 12.99 -31.11
CA VAL A 50 -20.50 13.19 -30.29
C VAL A 50 -20.98 11.98 -29.44
N PRO A 51 -21.56 12.14 -28.21
CA PRO A 51 -22.28 13.32 -27.68
C PRO A 51 -21.94 13.85 -26.26
N GLU A 52 -22.20 15.15 -26.09
CA GLU A 52 -22.46 15.83 -24.82
C GLU A 52 -23.74 15.27 -24.14
N ASN A 53 -23.67 14.95 -22.85
CA ASN A 53 -24.62 15.43 -21.84
C ASN A 53 -24.22 15.03 -20.40
N GLU A 54 -24.46 15.99 -19.51
CA GLU A 54 -24.49 15.91 -18.04
C GLU A 54 -23.16 15.78 -17.27
N MET A 55 -22.64 16.90 -16.77
CA MET A 55 -22.85 17.28 -15.36
C MET A 55 -22.29 18.70 -15.08
N HIS A 56 -23.18 19.60 -14.67
CA HIS A 56 -22.85 20.95 -14.22
C HIS A 56 -22.33 20.95 -12.77
N SER A 57 -21.34 21.82 -12.54
CA SER A 57 -21.05 22.60 -11.33
C SER A 57 -19.76 22.27 -10.56
N LEU A 58 -18.98 23.34 -10.33
CA LEU A 58 -17.79 23.51 -9.49
C LEU A 58 -16.40 23.37 -10.16
N MET A 59 -16.05 24.34 -11.01
CA MET A 59 -14.66 24.84 -11.20
C MET A 59 -14.71 26.32 -11.64
N PRO A 60 -13.94 27.26 -11.07
CA PRO A 60 -13.62 28.51 -11.75
C PRO A 60 -12.60 28.26 -12.86
N ALA A 61 -12.79 28.94 -13.97
CA ALA A 61 -12.10 28.76 -15.23
C ALA A 61 -10.57 28.90 -15.13
N SER A 62 -9.87 27.93 -15.72
CA SER A 62 -8.50 28.09 -16.18
C SER A 62 -8.45 29.23 -17.21
N ALA A 63 -7.57 30.20 -16.97
CA ALA A 63 -7.23 31.27 -17.89
C ALA A 63 -6.96 30.75 -19.32
N SER A 64 -7.47 31.48 -20.31
CA SER A 64 -7.37 31.10 -21.72
C SER A 64 -5.95 31.36 -22.26
N PRO A 65 -5.51 30.72 -23.37
CA PRO A 65 -4.20 30.96 -23.98
C PRO A 65 -3.92 32.41 -24.40
N ALA A 66 -4.93 33.29 -24.38
CA ALA A 66 -4.79 34.73 -24.62
C ALA A 66 -4.25 35.50 -23.39
N GLU A 67 -4.39 34.97 -22.17
CA GLU A 67 -3.86 35.58 -20.93
C GLU A 67 -2.38 35.24 -20.68
N VAL A 68 -1.88 34.13 -21.26
CA VAL A 68 -0.45 33.78 -21.25
C VAL A 68 0.34 34.64 -22.25
N ALA A 69 -0.30 35.05 -23.35
CA ALA A 69 0.29 35.94 -24.35
C ALA A 69 0.39 37.40 -23.86
N SER A 70 -0.50 37.86 -22.97
CA SER A 70 -0.38 39.21 -22.38
C SER A 70 0.70 39.27 -21.28
N ARG A 71 0.86 38.20 -20.49
CA ARG A 71 1.91 38.11 -19.45
C ARG A 71 3.32 37.98 -20.01
N SER A 72 3.47 37.41 -21.21
CA SER A 72 4.76 37.35 -21.92
C SER A 72 5.19 38.70 -22.53
N SER A 73 4.29 39.68 -22.59
CA SER A 73 4.57 41.01 -23.16
C SER A 73 5.00 42.06 -22.13
N GLN A 74 4.97 41.74 -20.82
CA GLN A 74 5.48 42.60 -19.75
C GLN A 74 6.95 42.33 -19.37
N LEU A 75 7.47 41.13 -19.66
CA LEU A 75 8.88 40.78 -19.40
C LEU A 75 9.88 41.40 -20.41
N VAL A 76 9.40 42.05 -21.48
CA VAL A 76 10.25 42.71 -22.48
C VAL A 76 10.33 44.23 -22.29
N LYS A 77 9.64 44.81 -21.30
CA LYS A 77 9.68 46.27 -21.06
C LYS A 77 10.78 46.75 -20.10
N VAL A 78 11.54 45.86 -19.46
CA VAL A 78 12.59 46.26 -18.50
C VAL A 78 13.98 46.42 -19.13
N ALA A 79 14.16 46.01 -20.40
CA ALA A 79 15.44 46.15 -21.10
C ALA A 79 15.49 47.29 -22.16
N ALA A 80 14.42 48.07 -22.31
CA ALA A 80 14.30 49.07 -23.38
C ALA A 80 14.21 50.53 -22.91
N SER A 81 14.37 50.83 -21.61
CA SER A 81 14.36 52.21 -21.11
C SER A 81 15.72 52.91 -21.11
N ALA A 82 16.81 52.23 -21.53
CA ALA A 82 18.15 52.81 -21.57
C ALA A 82 18.56 53.42 -22.93
N ASP A 83 17.78 53.26 -24.02
CA ASP A 83 18.24 53.62 -25.38
C ASP A 83 17.21 54.39 -26.24
N GLN A 84 16.23 55.06 -25.64
CA GLN A 84 15.21 55.86 -26.35
C GLN A 84 15.20 57.35 -25.91
N LEU A 85 16.35 57.91 -25.54
CA LEU A 85 16.52 59.34 -25.21
C LEU A 85 17.25 60.15 -26.30
N ALA A 86 17.24 59.70 -27.55
CA ALA A 86 17.80 60.46 -28.67
C ALA A 86 16.87 60.43 -29.88
N THR A 87 15.78 61.21 -29.85
CA THR A 87 15.30 62.08 -30.97
C THR A 87 13.86 62.52 -30.73
N ASN A 88 13.67 63.67 -30.08
CA ASN A 88 12.71 64.70 -30.51
C ASN A 88 12.94 65.97 -29.70
N ALA A 89 13.88 66.77 -30.18
CA ALA A 89 14.05 68.14 -29.74
C ALA A 89 12.91 68.99 -30.32
N GLN A 90 12.03 69.51 -29.46
CA GLN A 90 11.53 70.89 -29.53
C GLN A 90 10.57 71.21 -28.37
N SER A 91 11.12 71.36 -27.18
CA SER A 91 10.74 72.38 -26.19
C SER A 91 12.00 72.78 -25.44
N VAL A 92 12.10 74.04 -25.05
CA VAL A 92 13.32 74.64 -24.53
C VAL A 92 13.52 74.17 -23.09
N ASP A 93 14.14 73.01 -22.89
CA ASP A 93 14.43 72.46 -21.56
C ASP A 93 15.67 73.11 -20.96
N ALA A 94 15.54 73.53 -19.70
CA ALA A 94 16.63 73.97 -18.86
C ALA A 94 17.67 72.85 -18.73
N VAL A 95 18.95 73.19 -18.83
CA VAL A 95 20.04 72.25 -18.52
C VAL A 95 19.93 71.88 -17.04
N ALA A 96 19.77 70.59 -16.73
CA ALA A 96 19.81 70.07 -15.37
C ALA A 96 20.98 70.67 -14.59
N ALA A 97 20.69 71.32 -13.47
CA ALA A 97 21.71 71.95 -12.64
C ALA A 97 22.31 70.91 -11.69
N ILE A 98 23.63 70.97 -11.50
CA ILE A 98 24.31 70.20 -10.46
C ILE A 98 24.42 71.08 -9.22
N CYS A 99 23.75 70.70 -8.13
CA CYS A 99 24.01 71.29 -6.82
C CYS A 99 25.07 70.48 -6.10
N LEU A 100 26.23 71.08 -5.84
CA LEU A 100 27.34 70.43 -5.14
C LEU A 100 27.30 70.75 -3.63
N VAL A 101 27.09 69.73 -2.81
CA VAL A 101 27.15 69.83 -1.34
C VAL A 101 28.62 69.92 -0.92
N THR A 102 28.98 71.03 -0.28
CA THR A 102 30.38 71.42 0.03
C THR A 102 30.63 71.60 1.54
N THR A 103 29.68 71.22 2.38
CA THR A 103 29.82 71.30 3.84
C THR A 103 29.05 70.18 4.53
N THR A 104 29.52 69.78 5.72
CA THR A 104 28.84 68.85 6.62
C THR A 104 27.81 69.54 7.53
N ALA A 105 27.65 70.85 7.43
CA ALA A 105 26.67 71.61 8.20
C ALA A 105 25.22 71.25 7.78
N ASP A 106 24.30 71.18 8.76
CA ASP A 106 22.87 70.88 8.55
C ASP A 106 22.13 71.96 7.73
N SER A 107 22.61 73.20 7.76
CA SER A 107 21.98 74.33 7.07
C SER A 107 23.00 75.39 6.66
N GLY A 108 22.58 76.31 5.79
CA GLY A 108 23.43 77.34 5.18
C GLY A 108 23.86 76.99 3.76
N VAL A 109 24.42 77.97 3.05
CA VAL A 109 24.79 77.83 1.64
C VAL A 109 25.73 76.64 1.43
N GLY A 110 25.42 75.80 0.44
CA GLY A 110 26.22 74.61 0.09
C GLY A 110 25.99 73.39 0.98
N SER A 111 25.03 73.43 1.91
CA SER A 111 24.55 72.25 2.66
C SER A 111 23.60 71.39 1.83
N LEU A 112 23.41 70.12 2.23
CA LEU A 112 22.40 69.25 1.61
C LEU A 112 21.01 69.88 1.63
N ARG A 113 20.64 70.50 2.75
CA ARG A 113 19.36 71.21 2.92
C ARG A 113 19.18 72.36 1.94
N ASP A 114 20.24 73.14 1.72
CA ASP A 114 20.23 74.24 0.74
C ASP A 114 20.06 73.71 -0.68
N CYS A 115 20.74 72.63 -1.04
CA CYS A 115 20.54 71.98 -2.33
C CYS A 115 19.11 71.44 -2.51
N MET A 116 18.57 70.74 -1.51
CA MET A 116 17.21 70.18 -1.58
C MET A 116 16.13 71.26 -1.67
N ALA A 117 16.26 72.34 -0.88
CA ALA A 117 15.26 73.41 -0.86
C ALA A 117 15.21 74.23 -2.17
N ASN A 118 16.29 74.22 -2.96
CA ASN A 118 16.40 74.96 -4.21
C ASN A 118 16.40 74.07 -5.46
N ALA A 119 16.19 72.76 -5.31
CA ALA A 119 16.21 71.81 -6.41
C ALA A 119 15.05 72.04 -7.39
N ALA A 120 15.33 71.96 -8.68
CA ALA A 120 14.36 71.94 -9.76
C ALA A 120 14.23 70.54 -10.39
N GLU A 121 13.23 70.36 -11.24
CA GLU A 121 13.03 69.10 -11.96
C GLU A 121 14.25 68.74 -12.82
N GLY A 122 14.73 67.51 -12.65
CA GLY A 122 15.90 66.98 -13.38
C GLY A 122 17.26 67.31 -12.76
N ASP A 123 17.31 68.10 -11.67
CA ASP A 123 18.57 68.45 -11.02
C ASP A 123 19.28 67.25 -10.38
N VAL A 124 20.60 67.40 -10.21
CA VAL A 124 21.44 66.41 -9.54
C VAL A 124 22.12 67.04 -8.33
N ILE A 125 21.90 66.47 -7.14
CA ILE A 125 22.61 66.82 -5.91
C ILE A 125 23.79 65.86 -5.73
N ASN A 126 25.01 66.39 -5.88
CA ASN A 126 26.28 65.68 -5.71
C ASN A 126 27.00 66.13 -4.45
N PHE A 127 28.02 65.38 -4.02
CA PHE A 127 28.81 65.68 -2.84
C PHE A 127 30.28 65.92 -3.21
N ASP A 128 30.87 66.99 -2.66
CA ASP A 128 32.29 67.28 -2.85
C ASP A 128 33.13 66.19 -2.16
N THR A 129 33.84 65.39 -2.95
CA THR A 129 34.72 64.30 -2.47
C THR A 129 35.88 64.79 -1.59
N ALA A 130 36.21 66.09 -1.61
CA ALA A 130 37.16 66.67 -0.66
C ALA A 130 36.58 66.80 0.76
N VAL A 131 35.27 67.01 0.85
CA VAL A 131 34.51 67.14 2.11
C VAL A 131 33.95 65.81 2.57
N PHE A 132 33.58 64.95 1.61
CA PHE A 132 33.05 63.60 1.82
C PHE A 132 33.96 62.55 1.16
N PRO A 133 35.18 62.31 1.69
CA PRO A 133 36.10 61.35 1.09
C PRO A 133 35.49 59.94 1.02
N PRO A 134 35.59 59.23 -0.13
CA PRO A 134 34.95 57.92 -0.32
C PRO A 134 35.37 56.88 0.72
N ASN A 135 36.66 56.86 1.05
CA ASN A 135 37.26 55.91 2.00
C ASN A 135 37.24 56.39 3.47
N ASN A 136 36.77 57.62 3.73
CA ASN A 136 36.65 58.17 5.07
C ASN A 136 35.38 59.03 5.17
N PRO A 137 34.22 58.39 5.32
CA PRO A 137 32.94 59.08 5.23
C PRO A 137 32.77 60.21 6.25
N ALA A 138 32.15 61.31 5.83
CA ALA A 138 31.85 62.46 6.66
C ALA A 138 30.35 62.56 6.98
N THR A 139 30.02 63.09 8.16
CA THR A 139 28.65 63.10 8.70
C THR A 139 27.99 64.46 8.63
N ILE A 140 26.81 64.50 8.01
CA ILE A 140 25.80 65.56 8.12
C ILE A 140 24.88 65.18 9.27
N SER A 141 24.98 65.89 10.39
CA SER A 141 24.10 65.68 11.55
C SER A 141 22.86 66.55 11.41
N VAL A 142 21.70 65.94 11.20
CA VAL A 142 20.45 66.64 10.89
C VAL A 142 19.74 67.01 12.20
N SER A 143 19.48 68.30 12.43
CA SER A 143 18.86 68.81 13.67
C SER A 143 17.37 69.14 13.56
N THR A 144 16.87 69.31 12.32
CA THR A 144 15.44 69.44 11.98
C THR A 144 15.13 68.61 10.73
N PRO A 145 13.89 68.14 10.51
CA PRO A 145 13.56 67.33 9.33
C PRO A 145 14.08 67.95 8.03
N LEU A 146 14.66 67.15 7.13
CA LEU A 146 15.08 67.63 5.81
C LEU A 146 13.85 68.09 4.99
N PRO A 147 14.00 69.02 4.03
CA PRO A 147 12.90 69.39 3.15
C PRO A 147 12.36 68.16 2.40
N SER A 148 11.04 67.99 2.32
CA SER A 148 10.44 66.92 1.51
C SER A 148 10.78 67.13 0.03
N ILE A 149 11.00 66.03 -0.69
CA ILE A 149 11.26 66.01 -2.13
C ILE A 149 9.91 66.09 -2.83
N THR A 150 9.64 67.24 -3.46
CA THR A 150 8.38 67.54 -4.16
C THR A 150 8.60 67.87 -5.64
N VAL A 151 9.80 67.62 -6.17
CA VAL A 151 10.16 67.85 -7.57
C VAL A 151 10.44 66.52 -8.28
N ASN A 152 9.96 66.39 -9.52
CA ASN A 152 10.18 65.20 -10.33
C ASN A 152 11.64 65.09 -10.77
N SER A 153 12.06 63.87 -11.11
CA SER A 153 13.36 63.59 -11.76
C SER A 153 14.59 64.09 -10.98
N LEU A 154 14.47 64.35 -9.67
CA LEU A 154 15.59 64.74 -8.82
C LEU A 154 16.49 63.54 -8.55
N THR A 155 17.80 63.70 -8.72
CA THR A 155 18.79 62.70 -8.33
C THR A 155 19.63 63.20 -7.16
N ILE A 156 19.67 62.45 -6.06
CA ILE A 156 20.62 62.64 -4.96
C ILE A 156 21.66 61.52 -5.04
N ASP A 157 22.90 61.88 -5.35
CA ASP A 157 23.93 60.94 -5.75
C ASP A 157 25.20 61.04 -4.89
N GLY A 158 25.32 60.11 -3.94
CA GLY A 158 26.52 59.90 -3.13
C GLY A 158 27.47 58.83 -3.68
N SER A 159 27.26 58.31 -4.91
CA SER A 159 27.93 57.08 -5.38
C SER A 159 29.45 57.15 -5.40
N ASP A 160 30.01 58.35 -5.56
CA ASP A 160 31.45 58.62 -5.57
C ASP A 160 31.96 59.26 -4.27
N ALA A 161 31.16 59.33 -3.21
CA ALA A 161 31.47 60.05 -1.98
C ALA A 161 31.17 59.23 -0.71
N GLY A 162 31.84 59.56 0.39
CA GLY A 162 31.59 58.95 1.69
C GLY A 162 30.62 59.81 2.50
N VAL A 163 29.32 59.68 2.25
CA VAL A 163 28.29 60.54 2.88
C VAL A 163 27.53 59.78 3.97
N ILE A 164 27.47 60.35 5.17
CA ILE A 164 26.59 59.90 6.25
C ILE A 164 25.57 61.00 6.54
N VAL A 165 24.29 60.71 6.38
CA VAL A 165 23.18 61.55 6.84
C VAL A 165 22.64 60.92 8.13
N ASN A 166 22.78 61.62 9.26
CA ASN A 166 22.52 61.07 10.58
C ASN A 166 21.42 61.83 11.31
N GLY A 167 20.35 61.12 11.68
CA GLY A 167 19.16 61.64 12.35
C GLY A 167 19.19 61.61 13.89
N THR A 168 20.30 61.25 14.53
CA THR A 168 20.39 61.11 16.01
C THR A 168 19.99 62.36 16.80
N GLN A 169 20.01 63.55 16.20
CA GLN A 169 19.61 64.81 16.84
C GLN A 169 18.12 65.15 16.65
N LEU A 170 17.37 64.34 15.88
CA LEU A 170 15.94 64.53 15.64
C LEU A 170 15.10 63.85 16.72
N ASN A 171 14.01 64.52 17.11
CA ASN A 171 13.00 63.95 18.01
C ASN A 171 11.84 63.27 17.24
N ALA A 172 11.65 63.62 15.96
CA ALA A 172 10.66 63.06 15.05
C ALA A 172 11.05 63.38 13.60
N GLY A 173 10.57 62.57 12.66
CA GLY A 173 10.78 62.76 11.21
C GLY A 173 11.60 61.64 10.55
N SER A 174 11.39 61.50 9.25
CA SER A 174 12.09 60.55 8.38
C SER A 174 13.38 61.16 7.80
N GLY A 175 14.23 60.35 7.20
CA GLY A 175 15.47 60.81 6.55
C GLY A 175 15.19 61.59 5.27
N PHE A 176 14.65 60.90 4.26
CA PHE A 176 14.15 61.52 3.04
C PHE A 176 12.67 61.22 2.89
N GLU A 177 11.87 62.24 2.63
CA GLU A 177 10.42 62.13 2.42
C GLU A 177 10.10 62.54 0.99
N LEU A 178 9.40 61.68 0.23
CA LEU A 178 9.01 61.89 -1.16
C LEU A 178 7.49 61.93 -1.23
N THR A 179 6.93 62.99 -1.82
CA THR A 179 5.48 63.20 -1.83
C THR A 179 5.01 63.70 -3.19
N GLY A 180 4.19 62.90 -3.90
CA GLY A 180 3.59 63.28 -5.18
C GLY A 180 4.60 63.52 -6.30
N VAL A 181 5.69 62.75 -6.32
CA VAL A 181 6.81 62.91 -7.27
C VAL A 181 7.01 61.69 -8.15
N SER A 182 7.71 61.86 -9.27
CA SER A 182 8.08 60.77 -10.16
C SER A 182 9.55 60.79 -10.53
N ASN A 183 10.12 59.61 -10.83
CA ASN A 183 11.49 59.43 -11.35
C ASN A 183 12.61 59.96 -10.42
N VAL A 184 12.38 60.01 -9.11
CA VAL A 184 13.40 60.42 -8.14
C VAL A 184 14.42 59.30 -7.93
N ILE A 185 15.70 59.64 -7.77
CA ILE A 185 16.77 58.67 -7.50
C ILE A 185 17.52 59.08 -6.23
N ILE A 186 17.67 58.17 -5.25
CA ILE A 186 18.49 58.36 -4.05
C ILE A 186 19.48 57.21 -3.94
N ARG A 187 20.78 57.49 -4.06
CA ARG A 187 21.83 56.44 -4.15
C ARG A 187 23.16 56.84 -3.50
N GLY A 188 23.93 55.84 -3.08
CA GLY A 188 25.29 55.99 -2.52
C GLY A 188 25.38 56.67 -1.15
N LEU A 189 24.31 56.69 -0.36
CA LEU A 189 24.27 57.36 0.94
C LEU A 189 24.28 56.37 2.11
N GLN A 190 24.80 56.80 3.25
CA GLN A 190 24.54 56.16 4.55
C GLN A 190 23.49 56.97 5.31
N ILE A 191 22.26 56.45 5.42
CA ILE A 191 21.08 57.09 6.01
C ILE A 191 20.82 56.43 7.36
N LEU A 192 21.25 57.09 8.45
CA LEU A 192 21.38 56.45 9.75
C LEU A 192 20.57 57.12 10.86
N ASN A 193 20.01 56.30 11.77
CA ASN A 193 19.50 56.71 13.08
C ASN A 193 18.37 57.75 13.07
N PHE A 194 17.43 57.65 12.13
CA PHE A 194 16.24 58.50 12.13
C PHE A 194 15.17 57.99 13.11
N PRO A 195 14.46 58.86 13.82
CA PRO A 195 13.44 58.48 14.81
C PRO A 195 12.16 57.89 14.18
N TRP A 196 12.06 57.87 12.85
CA TRP A 196 10.96 57.25 12.09
C TRP A 196 11.51 56.36 10.97
N VAL A 197 11.39 56.75 9.70
CA VAL A 197 11.82 55.96 8.54
C VAL A 197 13.12 56.51 7.97
N GLY A 198 13.96 55.65 7.38
CA GLY A 198 15.13 56.12 6.61
C GLY A 198 14.72 56.86 5.33
N VAL A 199 13.92 56.21 4.47
CA VAL A 199 13.34 56.79 3.26
C VAL A 199 11.84 56.52 3.21
N ASP A 200 11.04 57.58 3.10
CA ASP A 200 9.59 57.58 3.17
C ASP A 200 9.01 57.95 1.79
N ILE A 201 8.37 57.00 1.12
CA ILE A 201 7.75 57.15 -0.21
C ILE A 201 6.24 57.24 0.01
N LEU A 202 5.71 58.46 0.02
CA LEU A 202 4.32 58.77 0.30
C LEU A 202 3.47 58.83 -0.97
N VAL A 203 2.17 59.05 -0.77
CA VAL A 203 1.09 58.99 -1.77
C VAL A 203 1.46 59.67 -3.10
N ASP A 204 1.02 59.04 -4.20
CA ASP A 204 1.22 59.48 -5.59
C ASP A 204 2.69 59.52 -6.05
N THR A 205 3.59 58.77 -5.39
CA THR A 205 5.01 58.71 -5.77
C THR A 205 5.31 57.51 -6.66
N THR A 206 5.83 57.76 -7.88
CA THR A 206 6.01 56.70 -8.89
C THR A 206 7.42 56.63 -9.46
N ASN A 207 7.83 55.43 -9.90
CA ASN A 207 9.09 55.22 -10.62
C ASN A 207 10.35 55.74 -9.88
N THR A 208 10.31 55.80 -8.55
CA THR A 208 11.46 56.21 -7.74
C THR A 208 12.45 55.06 -7.60
N ILE A 209 13.75 55.34 -7.63
CA ILE A 209 14.82 54.35 -7.39
C ILE A 209 15.57 54.70 -6.11
N ILE A 210 15.51 53.79 -5.13
CA ILE A 210 16.32 53.85 -3.91
C ILE A 210 17.46 52.84 -4.06
N GLY A 211 18.67 53.36 -4.27
CA GLY A 211 19.92 52.62 -4.43
C GLY A 211 20.31 52.38 -5.89
N GLY A 212 21.06 51.31 -6.16
CA GLY A 212 21.61 51.02 -7.49
C GLY A 212 22.66 49.90 -7.48
N ASP A 213 23.55 49.89 -8.48
CA ASP A 213 24.63 48.91 -8.56
C ASP A 213 25.77 49.26 -7.62
N ARG A 214 26.05 48.37 -6.65
CA ARG A 214 27.16 48.56 -5.70
C ARG A 214 28.55 48.58 -6.33
N ASN A 215 28.70 48.15 -7.59
CA ASN A 215 29.98 48.22 -8.32
C ASN A 215 30.20 49.54 -9.05
N ILE A 216 29.20 50.42 -9.12
CA ILE A 216 29.31 51.71 -9.79
C ILE A 216 29.55 52.79 -8.74
N GLY A 217 30.65 53.52 -8.87
CA GLY A 217 31.04 54.61 -7.98
C GLY A 217 32.12 54.21 -6.96
N ALA A 218 32.84 55.21 -6.46
CA ALA A 218 33.96 55.05 -5.52
C ALA A 218 33.56 55.04 -4.03
N GLY A 219 32.31 55.37 -3.71
CA GLY A 219 31.78 55.43 -2.34
C GLY A 219 31.73 54.06 -1.65
N PRO A 220 31.47 54.01 -0.33
CA PRO A 220 31.56 52.77 0.46
C PRO A 220 30.72 51.60 -0.05
N LEU A 221 29.59 51.87 -0.72
CA LEU A 221 28.70 50.88 -1.33
C LEU A 221 28.41 51.20 -2.81
N GLY A 222 29.26 51.97 -3.50
CA GLY A 222 28.95 52.47 -4.84
C GLY A 222 27.60 53.20 -4.86
N GLN A 223 26.68 52.80 -5.76
CA GLN A 223 25.31 53.33 -5.79
C GLN A 223 24.38 52.76 -4.71
N GLY A 224 24.77 51.71 -3.98
CA GLY A 224 23.95 51.16 -2.91
C GLY A 224 23.88 52.10 -1.70
N ASN A 225 22.74 52.15 -1.01
CA ASN A 225 22.63 52.88 0.26
C ASN A 225 22.82 51.95 1.47
N LEU A 226 23.30 52.50 2.58
CA LEU A 226 23.21 51.89 3.91
C LEU A 226 22.08 52.57 4.69
N ILE A 227 20.98 51.88 4.97
CA ILE A 227 19.79 52.43 5.63
C ILE A 227 19.55 51.70 6.96
N SER A 228 20.16 52.20 8.05
CA SER A 228 20.26 51.41 9.29
C SER A 228 20.12 52.26 10.56
N GLY A 229 19.69 51.65 11.67
CA GLY A 229 19.53 52.34 12.96
C GLY A 229 18.27 53.21 13.11
N ASN A 230 17.39 53.24 12.10
CA ASN A 230 16.12 53.97 12.17
C ASN A 230 15.15 53.31 13.16
N ALA A 231 14.21 54.06 13.75
CA ALA A 231 13.38 53.51 14.82
C ALA A 231 12.22 52.62 14.30
N TRP A 232 11.61 52.98 13.17
CA TRP A 232 10.44 52.26 12.65
C TRP A 232 10.80 51.38 11.44
N ALA A 233 11.08 52.00 10.29
CA ALA A 233 11.37 51.28 9.05
C ALA A 233 12.67 51.76 8.37
N GLY A 234 13.29 50.89 7.57
CA GLY A 234 14.32 51.31 6.62
C GLY A 234 13.70 52.14 5.48
N VAL A 235 12.76 51.54 4.74
CA VAL A 235 12.01 52.16 3.65
C VAL A 235 10.51 51.93 3.85
N TRP A 236 9.68 52.94 3.64
CA TRP A 236 8.22 52.82 3.63
C TRP A 236 7.68 53.27 2.27
N ILE A 237 6.87 52.43 1.62
CA ILE A 237 6.12 52.75 0.39
C ILE A 237 4.62 52.73 0.71
N LEU A 238 3.95 53.87 0.53
CA LEU A 238 2.58 54.09 0.97
C LEU A 238 1.73 54.82 -0.08
N GLY A 239 0.47 54.39 -0.24
CA GLY A 239 -0.59 55.10 -0.97
C GLY A 239 -1.06 54.42 -2.25
N ASP A 240 -2.37 54.54 -2.54
CA ASP A 240 -3.14 53.89 -3.63
C ASP A 240 -2.63 54.13 -5.08
N GLN A 241 -1.58 54.94 -5.27
CA GLN A 241 -0.94 55.24 -6.56
C GLN A 241 0.60 55.18 -6.50
N SER A 242 1.17 54.77 -5.36
CA SER A 242 2.61 54.65 -5.22
C SER A 242 3.07 53.38 -5.91
N ALA A 243 3.50 53.53 -7.17
CA ALA A 243 3.72 52.42 -8.09
C ALA A 243 4.99 52.52 -8.92
N GLY A 244 5.52 51.36 -9.32
CA GLY A 244 6.74 51.27 -10.12
C GLY A 244 8.01 51.69 -9.37
N ASN A 245 7.96 51.86 -8.05
CA ASN A 245 9.13 52.23 -7.26
C ASN A 245 10.06 51.01 -7.10
N ILE A 246 11.36 51.25 -7.11
CA ILE A 246 12.40 50.21 -7.07
C ILE A 246 13.32 50.48 -5.88
N VAL A 247 13.45 49.51 -4.98
CA VAL A 247 14.43 49.53 -3.89
C VAL A 247 15.48 48.47 -4.21
N GLN A 248 16.72 48.85 -4.56
CA GLN A 248 17.74 47.89 -5.00
C GLN A 248 19.17 48.23 -4.52
N GLY A 249 19.99 47.21 -4.31
CA GLY A 249 21.40 47.35 -3.93
C GLY A 249 21.67 47.85 -2.52
N ASN A 250 20.64 48.04 -1.69
CA ASN A 250 20.76 48.64 -0.38
C ASN A 250 21.15 47.62 0.70
N TYR A 251 21.87 48.06 1.73
CA TYR A 251 22.04 47.36 3.00
C TYR A 251 21.12 48.01 4.03
N ILE A 252 20.14 47.27 4.53
CA ILE A 252 19.09 47.76 5.41
C ILE A 252 19.14 46.96 6.72
N GLY A 253 19.27 47.66 7.84
CA GLY A 253 19.36 47.09 9.20
C GLY A 253 20.70 46.47 9.59
N THR A 254 21.71 46.57 8.73
CA THR A 254 23.04 45.98 8.96
C THR A 254 24.13 47.04 9.13
N ASN A 255 25.31 46.63 9.54
CA ASN A 255 26.51 47.47 9.43
C ASN A 255 26.97 47.60 7.97
N LEU A 256 27.95 48.48 7.72
CA LEU A 256 28.48 48.71 6.36
C LEU A 256 29.04 47.43 5.69
N ALA A 257 29.55 46.48 6.47
CA ALA A 257 30.04 45.19 5.97
C ALA A 257 28.91 44.18 5.67
N GLY A 258 27.68 44.48 6.06
CA GLY A 258 26.53 43.60 5.94
C GLY A 258 26.63 42.32 6.75
N ASN A 259 27.41 42.29 7.84
CA ASN A 259 27.69 41.06 8.60
C ASN A 259 27.28 41.13 10.09
N ALA A 260 26.70 42.23 10.53
CA ALA A 260 26.13 42.38 11.85
C ALA A 260 24.91 43.32 11.80
N ALA A 261 23.94 43.09 12.68
CA ALA A 261 22.79 43.98 12.86
C ALA A 261 23.24 45.37 13.36
N PHE A 262 22.51 46.41 12.95
CA PHE A 262 22.79 47.80 13.34
C PHE A 262 21.50 48.56 13.71
N GLY A 263 21.22 48.61 15.02
CA GLY A 263 20.14 49.39 15.65
C GLY A 263 18.81 48.65 15.84
N GLY A 264 17.79 49.34 16.38
CA GLY A 264 16.51 48.78 16.84
C GLY A 264 15.32 49.05 15.91
N GLN A 265 15.45 48.64 14.65
CA GLN A 265 14.39 48.78 13.64
C GLN A 265 13.30 47.74 13.83
N GLU A 266 12.04 48.16 13.71
CA GLU A 266 10.90 47.23 13.66
C GLU A 266 10.75 46.60 12.28
N LEU A 267 10.94 47.36 11.20
CA LEU A 267 10.74 46.88 9.83
C LEU A 267 11.93 47.24 8.91
N GLY A 268 12.23 46.38 7.94
CA GLY A 268 13.18 46.69 6.88
C GLY A 268 12.54 47.53 5.79
N ILE A 269 11.59 46.94 5.07
CA ILE A 269 10.78 47.58 4.04
C ILE A 269 9.31 47.29 4.28
N ILE A 270 8.45 48.29 4.23
CA ILE A 270 6.99 48.13 4.31
C ILE A 270 6.29 48.69 3.05
N ILE A 271 5.30 47.96 2.55
CA ILE A 271 4.42 48.32 1.44
C ILE A 271 2.98 48.23 1.94
N ALA A 272 2.26 49.36 1.96
CA ALA A 272 0.94 49.44 2.57
C ALA A 272 0.03 50.46 1.87
N GLU A 273 -1.25 50.48 2.28
CA GLU A 273 -2.26 51.46 1.86
C GLU A 273 -2.37 51.62 0.34
N GLY A 274 -2.31 50.50 -0.40
CA GLY A 274 -2.56 50.47 -1.84
C GLY A 274 -1.35 50.64 -2.74
N ALA A 275 -0.15 50.70 -2.18
CA ALA A 275 1.06 50.68 -2.99
C ALA A 275 1.16 49.37 -3.81
N HIS A 276 1.29 49.51 -5.14
CA HIS A 276 1.22 48.39 -6.08
C HIS A 276 2.30 48.46 -7.16
N ASP A 277 2.59 47.34 -7.84
CA ASP A 277 3.60 47.27 -8.92
C ASP A 277 5.01 47.77 -8.52
N ASN A 278 5.38 47.69 -7.23
CA ASN A 278 6.70 48.06 -6.76
C ASN A 278 7.66 46.87 -6.79
N VAL A 279 8.96 47.13 -6.95
CA VAL A 279 10.02 46.12 -7.02
C VAL A 279 10.99 46.28 -5.85
N ILE A 280 11.12 45.23 -5.05
CA ILE A 280 12.12 45.12 -3.99
C ILE A 280 13.22 44.18 -4.47
N GLY A 281 14.38 44.76 -4.78
CA GLY A 281 15.59 44.11 -5.25
C GLY A 281 15.84 44.30 -6.74
N GLY A 282 16.94 43.76 -7.25
CA GLY A 282 17.43 44.06 -8.59
C GLY A 282 17.97 42.84 -9.35
N PRO A 283 18.16 42.97 -10.68
CA PRO A 283 18.42 41.85 -11.59
C PRO A 283 19.85 41.28 -11.52
N THR A 284 20.74 41.85 -10.70
CA THR A 284 22.14 41.42 -10.60
C THR A 284 22.54 41.17 -9.14
N ALA A 285 23.62 40.39 -8.93
CA ALA A 285 24.14 40.10 -7.59
C ALA A 285 24.51 41.37 -6.79
N THR A 286 24.91 42.45 -7.46
CA THR A 286 25.30 43.71 -6.84
C THR A 286 24.12 44.64 -6.57
N MET A 287 22.98 44.41 -7.23
CA MET A 287 21.72 45.12 -6.98
C MET A 287 20.80 44.38 -5.99
N ARG A 288 21.25 43.28 -5.38
CA ARG A 288 20.52 42.59 -4.32
C ARG A 288 20.45 43.43 -3.06
N ASN A 289 19.29 43.65 -2.46
CA ASN A 289 19.27 44.23 -1.12
C ASN A 289 19.73 43.20 -0.09
N VAL A 290 20.39 43.67 0.97
CA VAL A 290 20.62 42.91 2.22
C VAL A 290 19.67 43.51 3.25
N ILE A 291 18.67 42.76 3.68
CA ILE A 291 17.58 43.21 4.57
C ILE A 291 17.57 42.34 5.82
N SER A 292 18.30 42.78 6.84
CA SER A 292 18.74 41.92 7.94
C SER A 292 18.93 42.74 9.22
N GLY A 293 18.80 42.12 10.39
CA GLY A 293 18.97 42.78 11.69
C GLY A 293 17.71 43.45 12.26
N HIS A 294 16.53 43.17 11.72
CA HIS A 294 15.26 43.69 12.21
C HIS A 294 14.67 42.76 13.29
N PHE A 295 15.00 43.01 14.55
CA PHE A 295 14.43 42.28 15.69
C PHE A 295 14.24 43.24 16.87
N ASP A 296 13.07 43.22 17.48
CA ASP A 296 12.77 44.05 18.64
C ASP A 296 13.07 43.30 19.95
N LEU A 297 13.43 44.03 21.01
CA LEU A 297 13.71 43.43 22.32
C LEU A 297 12.42 43.12 23.11
N PHE A 298 11.23 43.44 22.58
CA PHE A 298 9.98 43.52 23.36
C PHE A 298 8.72 42.84 22.78
N GLY A 299 8.70 42.25 21.58
CA GLY A 299 7.38 41.86 21.04
C GLY A 299 7.26 41.06 19.74
N GLY A 300 8.32 40.71 19.01
CA GLY A 300 8.23 39.75 17.91
C GLY A 300 7.59 40.26 16.60
N THR A 301 7.76 41.53 16.26
CA THR A 301 7.26 42.14 15.00
C THR A 301 8.35 42.44 13.97
N GLY A 302 9.63 42.29 14.34
CA GLY A 302 10.81 42.57 13.52
C GLY A 302 10.80 41.95 12.11
N THR A 303 10.40 42.66 11.05
CA THR A 303 10.18 42.05 9.73
C THR A 303 11.09 42.62 8.66
N GLY A 304 11.67 41.75 7.82
CA GLY A 304 12.47 42.18 6.66
C GLY A 304 11.65 42.94 5.62
N VAL A 305 10.67 42.28 5.00
CA VAL A 305 9.73 42.91 4.05
C VAL A 305 8.29 42.65 4.49
N PHE A 306 7.50 43.70 4.70
CA PHE A 306 6.12 43.59 5.12
C PHE A 306 5.18 44.20 4.08
N ILE A 307 4.26 43.40 3.53
CA ILE A 307 3.22 43.84 2.61
C ILE A 307 1.87 43.62 3.29
N GLN A 308 1.07 44.68 3.38
CA GLN A 308 -0.25 44.64 4.01
C GLN A 308 -1.29 45.44 3.24
N ASP A 309 -2.55 45.12 3.49
CA ASP A 309 -3.78 45.73 2.96
C ASP A 309 -4.25 45.17 1.60
N PRO A 310 -5.58 45.14 1.34
CA PRO A 310 -6.14 44.49 0.15
C PRO A 310 -5.76 45.15 -1.18
N THR A 311 -5.44 46.44 -1.13
CA THR A 311 -5.07 47.22 -2.31
C THR A 311 -3.57 47.15 -2.61
N SER A 312 -2.73 46.68 -1.68
CA SER A 312 -1.28 46.54 -1.89
C SER A 312 -0.98 45.26 -2.67
N ASN A 313 -1.08 45.37 -3.99
CA ASN A 313 -1.09 44.23 -4.90
C ASN A 313 0.00 44.30 -5.97
N ASN A 314 0.27 43.17 -6.62
CA ASN A 314 1.20 43.08 -7.76
C ASN A 314 2.63 43.56 -7.46
N ASN A 315 3.06 43.58 -6.19
CA ASN A 315 4.43 43.91 -5.83
C ASN A 315 5.36 42.71 -6.06
N LEU A 316 6.59 42.97 -6.47
CA LEU A 316 7.61 41.98 -6.78
C LEU A 316 8.79 42.08 -5.80
N VAL A 317 9.00 41.06 -4.99
CA VAL A 317 10.17 40.92 -4.12
C VAL A 317 11.12 39.91 -4.76
N GLN A 318 12.27 40.35 -5.28
CA GLN A 318 13.18 39.50 -6.06
C GLN A 318 14.65 39.79 -5.75
N GLY A 319 15.49 38.76 -5.81
CA GLY A 319 16.94 38.94 -5.72
C GLY A 319 17.42 39.55 -4.41
N ASN A 320 16.77 39.30 -3.26
CA ASN A 320 17.20 39.85 -1.97
C ASN A 320 17.94 38.81 -1.11
N LEU A 321 18.76 39.28 -0.18
CA LEU A 321 19.31 38.50 0.94
C LEU A 321 18.61 38.98 2.22
N ILE A 322 17.78 38.14 2.82
CA ILE A 322 16.89 38.52 3.93
C ILE A 322 17.21 37.65 5.14
N GLY A 323 17.60 38.28 6.25
CA GLY A 323 17.98 37.63 7.52
C GLY A 323 19.38 37.01 7.54
N THR A 324 20.18 37.26 6.50
CA THR A 324 21.55 36.75 6.34
C THR A 324 22.56 37.88 6.22
N ASP A 325 23.85 37.53 6.31
CA ASP A 325 24.93 38.43 5.97
C ASP A 325 24.97 38.72 4.45
N ALA A 326 25.75 39.71 4.05
CA ALA A 326 25.89 40.11 2.65
C ALA A 326 26.42 39.01 1.70
N ASN A 327 26.98 37.92 2.26
CA ASN A 327 27.43 36.76 1.49
C ASN A 327 26.38 35.64 1.43
N GLY A 328 25.30 35.73 2.20
CA GLY A 328 24.27 34.69 2.32
C GLY A 328 24.78 33.40 2.97
N MET A 329 25.79 33.50 3.84
CA MET A 329 26.46 32.36 4.47
C MET A 329 26.21 32.28 5.97
N ALA A 330 25.92 33.39 6.64
CA ALA A 330 25.67 33.44 8.08
C ALA A 330 24.38 34.21 8.39
N ALA A 331 23.77 33.92 9.54
CA ALA A 331 22.56 34.61 9.98
C ALA A 331 22.89 36.02 10.49
N VAL A 332 22.11 37.00 10.05
CA VAL A 332 21.99 38.34 10.64
C VAL A 332 20.48 38.54 10.86
N PRO A 333 19.94 38.03 11.97
CA PRO A 333 18.52 37.69 12.05
C PRO A 333 17.58 38.89 11.90
N ASN A 334 16.50 38.70 11.15
CA ASN A 334 15.24 39.38 11.43
C ASN A 334 14.39 38.51 12.37
N TYR A 335 13.28 39.03 12.87
CA TYR A 335 12.26 38.16 13.47
C TYR A 335 11.49 37.40 12.38
N PHE A 336 10.83 38.09 11.46
CA PHE A 336 10.23 37.51 10.25
C PHE A 336 11.01 37.92 8.99
N GLY A 337 11.09 37.03 8.00
CA GLY A 337 11.70 37.35 6.72
C GLY A 337 10.79 38.23 5.86
N ILE A 338 9.71 37.65 5.35
CA ILE A 338 8.69 38.34 4.55
C ILE A 338 7.29 38.07 5.13
N VAL A 339 6.45 39.09 5.21
CA VAL A 339 5.07 38.98 5.70
C VAL A 339 4.08 39.53 4.65
N LEU A 340 3.02 38.77 4.37
CA LEU A 340 1.90 39.11 3.49
C LEU A 340 0.59 39.02 4.30
N MET A 341 -0.04 40.14 4.63
CA MET A 341 -1.22 40.13 5.51
C MET A 341 -2.36 41.02 5.03
N ASN A 342 -3.50 40.93 5.72
CA ASN A 342 -4.65 41.83 5.59
C ASN A 342 -5.21 41.92 4.17
N GLY A 343 -5.35 40.79 3.47
CA GLY A 343 -5.99 40.74 2.14
C GLY A 343 -5.10 41.03 0.95
N THR A 344 -3.79 41.13 1.16
CA THR A 344 -2.84 41.33 0.05
C THR A 344 -3.01 40.29 -1.05
N GLN A 345 -2.88 40.73 -2.31
CA GLN A 345 -3.14 39.87 -3.45
C GLN A 345 -2.19 40.08 -4.62
N GLY A 346 -1.97 39.02 -5.40
CA GLY A 346 -1.20 39.10 -6.65
C GLY A 346 0.29 39.42 -6.48
N ASN A 347 0.82 39.41 -5.26
CA ASN A 347 2.24 39.71 -5.03
C ASN A 347 3.11 38.51 -5.39
N GLN A 348 4.31 38.77 -5.92
CA GLN A 348 5.27 37.76 -6.32
C GLN A 348 6.55 37.86 -5.47
N ILE A 349 6.92 36.75 -4.83
CA ILE A 349 8.16 36.59 -4.08
C ILE A 349 9.06 35.64 -4.87
N GLY A 350 10.10 36.18 -5.47
CA GLY A 350 11.08 35.49 -6.29
C GLY A 350 10.70 35.40 -7.76
N GLY A 351 11.23 34.41 -8.48
CA GLY A 351 11.02 34.26 -9.92
C GLY A 351 11.66 32.98 -10.45
N SER A 352 11.74 32.87 -11.78
CA SER A 352 12.24 31.66 -12.45
C SER A 352 13.76 31.62 -12.64
N THR A 353 14.44 32.75 -12.46
CA THR A 353 15.88 32.88 -12.70
C THR A 353 16.68 32.97 -11.40
N VAL A 354 17.99 32.69 -11.48
CA VAL A 354 18.92 32.86 -10.34
C VAL A 354 19.01 34.33 -9.89
N ALA A 355 18.82 35.28 -10.80
CA ALA A 355 18.79 36.70 -10.50
C ALA A 355 17.60 37.08 -9.60
N GLU A 356 16.42 36.55 -9.92
CA GLU A 356 15.16 36.84 -9.22
C GLU A 356 15.05 36.12 -7.87
N ARG A 357 15.86 35.08 -7.62
CA ARG A 357 15.85 34.30 -6.38
C ARG A 357 16.18 35.14 -5.15
N ASN A 358 15.25 35.17 -4.20
CA ASN A 358 15.56 35.61 -2.84
C ASN A 358 16.21 34.48 -2.03
N LEU A 359 17.13 34.86 -1.14
CA LEU A 359 17.61 34.03 -0.04
C LEU A 359 16.95 34.53 1.25
N ILE A 360 16.14 33.70 1.89
CA ILE A 360 15.37 34.05 3.09
C ILE A 360 15.75 33.06 4.18
N SER A 361 16.66 33.43 5.07
CA SER A 361 17.26 32.50 6.04
C SER A 361 17.76 33.26 7.27
N GLY A 362 18.13 32.56 8.35
CA GLY A 362 18.69 33.21 9.54
C GLY A 362 17.71 33.99 10.42
N ASN A 363 16.41 34.03 10.10
CA ASN A 363 15.36 34.69 10.89
C ASN A 363 14.99 33.91 12.18
N LEU A 364 14.48 34.62 13.20
CA LEU A 364 14.11 34.02 14.48
C LEU A 364 12.73 33.35 14.47
N GLY A 365 11.79 33.89 13.69
CA GLY A 365 10.45 33.36 13.45
C GLY A 365 10.35 32.69 12.09
N TYR A 366 9.34 33.06 11.32
CA TYR A 366 9.05 32.49 10.00
C TYR A 366 9.88 33.11 8.88
N GLY A 367 10.27 32.29 7.90
CA GLY A 367 10.86 32.79 6.66
C GLY A 367 9.86 33.65 5.88
N ILE A 368 8.70 33.07 5.56
CA ILE A 368 7.57 33.78 4.95
C ILE A 368 6.30 33.50 5.75
N TRP A 369 5.51 34.52 6.03
CA TRP A 369 4.18 34.39 6.64
C TRP A 369 3.13 35.01 5.75
N SER A 370 2.09 34.25 5.40
CA SER A 370 0.89 34.72 4.71
C SER A 370 -0.33 34.45 5.58
N GLY A 371 -1.17 35.44 5.83
CA GLY A 371 -2.31 35.28 6.74
C GLY A 371 -3.12 36.55 6.91
N ASP A 372 -3.82 36.63 8.03
CA ASP A 372 -4.59 37.79 8.47
C ASP A 372 -4.14 38.22 9.87
N ASP A 373 -4.39 39.47 10.22
CA ASP A 373 -4.18 39.97 11.57
C ASP A 373 -5.19 39.31 12.52
N PRO A 374 -4.74 38.60 13.57
CA PRO A 374 -5.62 38.01 14.58
C PRO A 374 -6.55 39.04 15.25
N SER A 375 -6.20 40.33 15.18
CA SER A 375 -6.98 41.44 15.73
C SER A 375 -8.15 41.88 14.85
N GLN A 376 -8.21 41.47 13.57
CA GLN A 376 -9.25 41.84 12.59
C GLN A 376 -9.81 40.63 11.78
N PRO A 377 -10.26 39.53 12.43
CA PRO A 377 -10.50 38.25 11.77
C PRO A 377 -11.59 38.29 10.68
N GLY A 378 -11.24 37.81 9.49
CA GLY A 378 -12.19 37.41 8.45
C GLY A 378 -12.72 38.53 7.56
N LEU A 379 -12.17 39.75 7.68
CA LEU A 379 -12.54 40.88 6.83
C LEU A 379 -11.83 40.86 5.47
N ASN A 380 -10.59 40.37 5.42
CA ASN A 380 -9.71 40.49 4.25
C ASN A 380 -8.94 39.18 4.00
N VAL A 381 -9.26 38.47 2.91
CA VAL A 381 -8.64 37.17 2.58
C VAL A 381 -7.38 37.37 1.74
N THR A 382 -6.22 36.95 2.24
CA THR A 382 -4.93 37.03 1.52
C THR A 382 -4.86 35.99 0.41
N THR A 383 -4.77 36.41 -0.86
CA THR A 383 -5.03 35.51 -1.99
C THR A 383 -4.20 35.74 -3.24
N ASN A 384 -4.03 34.70 -4.08
CA ASN A 384 -3.37 34.79 -5.38
C ASN A 384 -1.91 35.29 -5.33
N ASN A 385 -1.24 35.17 -4.19
CA ASN A 385 0.18 35.49 -4.07
C ASN A 385 1.02 34.28 -4.53
N GLN A 386 2.18 34.56 -5.13
CA GLN A 386 3.09 33.56 -5.67
C GLN A 386 4.45 33.61 -5.00
N ILE A 387 4.90 32.50 -4.42
CA ILE A 387 6.23 32.34 -3.83
C ILE A 387 7.00 31.37 -4.71
N SER A 388 7.94 31.83 -5.53
CA SER A 388 8.62 30.97 -6.53
C SER A 388 10.13 31.21 -6.61
N GLY A 389 10.89 30.12 -6.80
CA GLY A 389 12.33 30.14 -7.06
C GLY A 389 13.22 30.64 -5.92
N ASN A 390 12.71 30.72 -4.69
CA ASN A 390 13.43 31.21 -3.51
C ASN A 390 14.23 30.09 -2.84
N TYR A 391 15.29 30.48 -2.11
CA TYR A 391 15.98 29.61 -1.15
C TYR A 391 15.58 30.03 0.27
N ILE A 392 15.03 29.09 1.03
CA ILE A 392 14.45 29.32 2.35
C ILE A 392 15.09 28.34 3.35
N GLY A 393 15.71 28.89 4.40
CA GLY A 393 16.40 28.17 5.48
C GLY A 393 17.80 27.61 5.17
N THR A 394 18.36 27.90 4.00
CA THR A 394 19.68 27.41 3.58
C THR A 394 20.66 28.54 3.32
N ASN A 395 21.95 28.21 3.15
CA ASN A 395 22.92 29.17 2.62
C ASN A 395 22.66 29.49 1.14
N ILE A 396 23.35 30.49 0.59
CA ILE A 396 23.19 30.91 -0.81
C ILE A 396 23.46 29.80 -1.84
N ASN A 397 24.22 28.77 -1.46
CA ASN A 397 24.50 27.60 -2.29
C ASN A 397 23.44 26.49 -2.17
N GLY A 398 22.51 26.60 -1.21
CA GLY A 398 21.51 25.58 -0.92
C GLY A 398 22.10 24.26 -0.43
N THR A 399 23.22 24.30 0.29
CA THR A 399 23.99 23.09 0.69
C THR A 399 24.02 22.84 2.20
N ALA A 400 23.76 23.85 3.01
CA ALA A 400 23.76 23.75 4.46
C ALA A 400 22.66 24.66 5.04
N GLU A 401 22.18 24.33 6.22
CA GLU A 401 21.24 25.16 6.97
C GLU A 401 21.88 26.49 7.38
N VAL A 402 21.10 27.57 7.29
CA VAL A 402 21.40 28.85 7.96
C VAL A 402 20.22 29.10 8.87
N PHE A 403 20.37 28.60 10.09
CA PHE A 403 19.33 28.31 11.07
C PHE A 403 18.18 29.33 11.11
N LEU A 404 16.95 28.84 10.95
CA LEU A 404 15.71 29.53 11.28
C LEU A 404 15.16 28.90 12.57
N GLN A 405 14.76 29.68 13.57
CA GLN A 405 14.15 29.09 14.79
C GLN A 405 12.66 28.77 14.61
N GLY A 406 12.02 29.22 13.52
CA GLY A 406 10.62 28.95 13.20
C GLY A 406 10.41 28.13 11.92
N LEU A 407 9.21 28.26 11.34
CA LEU A 407 8.78 27.62 10.09
C LEU A 407 9.40 28.28 8.85
N GLY A 408 9.53 27.54 7.76
CA GLY A 408 9.97 28.11 6.48
C GLY A 408 8.91 29.03 5.88
N ILE A 409 7.73 28.50 5.63
CA ILE A 409 6.55 29.21 5.14
C ILE A 409 5.36 28.86 6.03
N LEU A 410 4.71 29.86 6.61
CA LEU A 410 3.42 29.72 7.28
C LEU A 410 2.32 30.35 6.43
N ILE A 411 1.27 29.58 6.13
CA ILE A 411 0.02 30.09 5.58
C ILE A 411 -1.08 29.88 6.63
N ASP A 412 -1.61 30.97 7.16
CA ASP A 412 -2.58 30.97 8.26
C ASP A 412 -4.03 31.08 7.76
N GLN A 413 -4.98 31.11 8.70
CA GLN A 413 -6.39 31.34 8.47
C GLN A 413 -6.64 32.58 7.60
N TYR A 414 -7.77 32.58 6.88
CA TYR A 414 -8.17 33.61 5.93
C TYR A 414 -7.15 33.83 4.79
N SER A 415 -6.54 32.74 4.32
CA SER A 415 -5.72 32.72 3.12
C SER A 415 -6.30 31.75 2.10
N SER A 416 -6.26 32.12 0.81
CA SER A 416 -6.72 31.19 -0.23
C SER A 416 -6.00 31.35 -1.56
N ASN A 417 -5.95 30.31 -2.38
CA ASN A 417 -5.47 30.37 -3.78
C ASN A 417 -4.03 30.90 -3.97
N ASN A 418 -3.19 30.83 -2.94
CA ASN A 418 -1.76 31.15 -3.06
C ASN A 418 -1.00 29.97 -3.70
N ILE A 419 0.06 30.28 -4.46
CA ILE A 419 0.92 29.30 -5.14
C ILE A 419 2.33 29.33 -4.52
N ILE A 420 2.80 28.18 -4.05
CA ILE A 420 4.18 27.97 -3.59
C ILE A 420 4.90 27.15 -4.65
N GLY A 421 5.72 27.82 -5.44
CA GLY A 421 6.55 27.29 -6.52
C GLY A 421 5.94 27.56 -7.90
N GLY A 422 6.09 26.61 -8.81
CA GLY A 422 5.54 26.68 -10.17
C GLY A 422 6.03 25.57 -11.08
N GLU A 423 5.37 25.38 -12.22
CA GLU A 423 5.67 24.28 -13.15
C GLU A 423 6.84 24.58 -14.11
N LEU A 424 7.19 25.85 -14.31
CA LEU A 424 8.28 26.21 -15.20
C LEU A 424 9.63 25.98 -14.50
N PRO A 425 10.68 25.57 -15.24
CA PRO A 425 12.02 25.43 -14.70
C PRO A 425 12.48 26.66 -13.91
N GLY A 426 13.03 26.42 -12.71
CA GLY A 426 13.54 27.47 -11.83
C GLY A 426 12.50 28.13 -10.92
N MET A 427 11.19 27.92 -11.13
CA MET A 427 10.14 28.44 -10.24
C MET A 427 9.99 27.64 -8.93
N GLY A 428 10.54 26.44 -8.84
CA GLY A 428 10.55 25.65 -7.61
C GLY A 428 11.38 26.30 -6.51
N ASN A 429 10.83 26.40 -5.29
CA ASN A 429 11.59 26.86 -4.13
C ASN A 429 12.44 25.73 -3.55
N LEU A 430 13.55 26.10 -2.90
CA LEU A 430 14.30 25.22 -2.00
C LEU A 430 13.93 25.57 -0.55
N ILE A 431 13.31 24.65 0.18
CA ILE A 431 12.76 24.88 1.53
C ILE A 431 13.31 23.83 2.49
N SER A 432 14.36 24.17 3.23
CA SER A 432 15.21 23.21 3.93
C SER A 432 15.87 23.83 5.16
N GLY A 433 16.33 23.02 6.13
CA GLY A 433 17.07 23.49 7.31
C GLY A 433 16.20 23.94 8.50
N HIS A 434 14.95 23.48 8.58
CA HIS A 434 14.01 23.82 9.67
C HIS A 434 13.93 22.67 10.68
N SER A 435 15.00 22.42 11.44
CA SER A 435 15.12 21.22 12.29
C SER A 435 14.08 21.11 13.42
N ILE A 436 13.43 22.21 13.80
CA ILE A 436 12.39 22.28 14.85
C ILE A 436 11.02 22.72 14.33
N GLY A 437 10.83 22.82 13.01
CA GLY A 437 9.60 23.31 12.39
C GLY A 437 9.32 22.72 11.02
N SER A 438 8.13 22.99 10.50
CA SER A 438 7.75 22.61 9.14
C SER A 438 8.45 23.49 8.10
N GLY A 439 8.81 22.91 6.96
CA GLY A 439 9.21 23.68 5.77
C GLY A 439 8.05 24.55 5.28
N ILE A 440 6.87 23.96 5.11
CA ILE A 440 5.62 24.66 4.80
C ILE A 440 4.53 24.21 5.79
N GLN A 441 3.77 25.14 6.36
CA GLN A 441 2.64 24.84 7.22
C GLN A 441 1.38 25.61 6.80
N PHE A 442 0.26 24.90 6.75
CA PHE A 442 -1.09 25.43 6.63
C PHE A 442 -1.84 25.22 7.94
N GLN A 443 -2.52 26.26 8.41
CA GLN A 443 -3.32 26.17 9.63
C GLN A 443 -4.59 27.02 9.54
N GLY A 444 -5.69 26.48 10.06
CA GLY A 444 -6.97 27.17 10.20
C GLY A 444 -8.04 26.68 9.21
N PRO A 445 -9.33 26.76 9.59
CA PRO A 445 -10.44 26.20 8.82
C PRO A 445 -10.78 26.99 7.54
N ASP A 446 -10.47 28.29 7.51
CA ASP A 446 -10.69 29.19 6.36
C ASP A 446 -9.46 29.30 5.45
N ASN A 447 -8.53 28.34 5.56
CA ASN A 447 -7.34 28.23 4.73
C ASN A 447 -7.59 27.20 3.61
N SER A 448 -7.64 27.64 2.34
CA SER A 448 -8.00 26.72 1.25
C SER A 448 -7.53 27.06 -0.17
N GLY A 449 -7.49 26.05 -1.04
CA GLY A 449 -7.24 26.24 -2.48
C GLY A 449 -5.77 26.51 -2.85
N HIS A 450 -4.84 26.28 -1.92
CA HIS A 450 -3.42 26.50 -2.16
C HIS A 450 -2.79 25.44 -3.06
N GLN A 451 -1.76 25.82 -3.82
CA GLN A 451 -1.01 24.91 -4.68
C GLN A 451 0.47 24.92 -4.34
N ILE A 452 1.07 23.75 -4.21
CA ILE A 452 2.50 23.56 -3.93
C ILE A 452 3.10 22.82 -5.13
N LEU A 453 3.92 23.48 -5.94
CA LEU A 453 4.34 22.98 -7.26
C LEU A 453 5.87 23.08 -7.45
N GLY A 454 6.51 21.98 -7.87
CA GLY A 454 7.89 22.00 -8.36
C GLY A 454 8.98 22.25 -7.30
N ASN A 455 8.67 22.19 -6.00
CA ASN A 455 9.60 22.56 -4.93
C ASN A 455 10.56 21.41 -4.53
N LEU A 456 11.74 21.78 -4.01
CA LEU A 456 12.64 20.90 -3.28
C LEU A 456 12.52 21.17 -1.77
N ILE A 457 12.10 20.19 -0.99
CA ILE A 457 11.76 20.36 0.43
C ILE A 457 12.53 19.35 1.28
N GLY A 458 13.38 19.84 2.18
CA GLY A 458 14.22 19.05 3.10
C GLY A 458 15.52 18.50 2.48
N THR A 459 15.86 18.92 1.27
CA THR A 459 17.07 18.50 0.55
C THR A 459 18.00 19.68 0.25
N ASN A 460 19.18 19.41 -0.29
CA ASN A 460 20.05 20.43 -0.89
C ASN A 460 19.51 20.88 -2.27
N ALA A 461 20.11 21.93 -2.84
CA ALA A 461 19.73 22.49 -4.14
C ALA A 461 19.74 21.50 -5.32
N SER A 462 20.45 20.37 -5.19
CA SER A 462 20.47 19.31 -6.20
C SER A 462 19.41 18.22 -5.98
N GLY A 463 18.76 18.20 -4.82
CA GLY A 463 17.82 17.16 -4.41
C GLY A 463 18.48 15.81 -4.13
N THR A 464 19.75 15.77 -3.72
CA THR A 464 20.52 14.52 -3.55
C THR A 464 21.01 14.27 -2.13
N THR A 465 20.93 15.26 -1.24
CA THR A 465 21.38 15.14 0.16
C THR A 465 20.37 15.83 1.06
N ALA A 466 20.13 15.28 2.26
CA ALA A 466 19.23 15.87 3.23
C ALA A 466 19.79 17.17 3.83
N VAL A 467 18.93 18.18 3.93
CA VAL A 467 19.09 19.40 4.74
C VAL A 467 17.73 19.57 5.44
N GLY A 468 17.46 18.66 6.35
CA GLY A 468 16.10 18.28 6.74
C GLY A 468 15.29 19.34 7.47
N ASN A 469 13.96 19.18 7.40
CA ASN A 469 13.00 19.87 8.27
C ASN A 469 12.37 18.87 9.27
N MET A 470 11.68 19.35 10.30
CA MET A 470 10.88 18.47 11.17
C MET A 470 9.71 17.85 10.40
N GLN A 471 8.94 18.68 9.71
CA GLN A 471 7.99 18.26 8.67
C GLN A 471 8.35 18.95 7.35
N GLY A 472 8.22 18.27 6.21
CA GLY A 472 8.35 18.92 4.91
C GLY A 472 7.17 19.88 4.68
N ILE A 473 5.97 19.32 4.67
CA ILE A 473 4.69 20.04 4.53
C ILE A 473 3.73 19.58 5.63
N ALA A 474 3.12 20.51 6.36
CA ALA A 474 2.10 20.23 7.36
C ALA A 474 0.78 20.93 7.03
N ILE A 475 -0.33 20.20 7.06
CA ILE A 475 -1.71 20.68 6.91
C ILE A 475 -2.43 20.34 8.22
N THR A 476 -2.90 21.36 8.93
CA THR A 476 -3.40 21.22 10.30
C THR A 476 -4.65 22.07 10.54
N SER A 477 -5.31 21.88 11.67
CA SER A 477 -6.35 22.79 12.18
C SER A 477 -7.48 23.10 11.18
N GLY A 478 -7.86 22.13 10.34
CA GLY A 478 -9.04 22.23 9.48
C GLY A 478 -8.80 22.80 8.07
N SER A 479 -7.55 23.01 7.64
CA SER A 479 -7.27 23.53 6.29
C SER A 479 -7.64 22.53 5.17
N GLN A 480 -8.15 23.05 4.05
CA GLN A 480 -8.88 22.25 3.06
C GLN A 480 -8.46 22.52 1.62
N ASN A 481 -8.69 21.55 0.73
CA ASN A 481 -8.54 21.72 -0.72
C ASN A 481 -7.14 22.20 -1.15
N ILE A 482 -6.10 21.78 -0.42
CA ILE A 482 -4.71 22.07 -0.77
C ILE A 482 -4.21 21.02 -1.77
N ILE A 483 -3.57 21.45 -2.85
CA ILE A 483 -2.99 20.59 -3.87
C ILE A 483 -1.47 20.62 -3.75
N ILE A 484 -0.88 19.46 -3.43
CA ILE A 484 0.56 19.25 -3.38
C ILE A 484 0.97 18.49 -4.63
N GLY A 485 1.58 19.18 -5.58
CA GLY A 485 2.08 18.63 -6.84
C GLY A 485 1.05 18.68 -7.98
N GLY A 486 1.18 17.78 -8.96
CA GLY A 486 0.34 17.75 -10.15
C GLY A 486 0.70 16.60 -11.09
N THR A 487 0.09 16.57 -12.28
CA THR A 487 0.31 15.50 -13.29
C THR A 487 1.53 15.73 -14.18
N THR A 488 2.10 16.93 -14.19
CA THR A 488 3.26 17.27 -15.01
C THR A 488 4.57 17.09 -14.22
N PRO A 489 5.69 16.75 -14.88
CA PRO A 489 7.00 16.71 -14.21
C PRO A 489 7.41 18.05 -13.59
N GLY A 490 6.94 19.19 -14.12
CA GLY A 490 7.19 20.52 -13.57
C GLY A 490 6.44 20.79 -12.26
N ALA A 491 5.25 20.22 -12.09
CA ALA A 491 4.47 20.34 -10.85
C ALA A 491 5.03 19.50 -9.69
N ARG A 492 5.84 18.48 -9.97
CA ARG A 492 6.36 17.52 -8.98
C ARG A 492 7.22 18.18 -7.91
N ASN A 493 6.80 18.05 -6.65
CA ASN A 493 7.67 18.36 -5.53
C ASN A 493 8.57 17.16 -5.19
N VAL A 494 9.75 17.43 -4.65
CA VAL A 494 10.63 16.46 -3.99
C VAL A 494 10.61 16.77 -2.49
N VAL A 495 10.00 15.89 -1.70
CA VAL A 495 9.80 16.06 -0.25
C VAL A 495 10.54 14.95 0.49
N SER A 496 11.79 15.23 0.86
CA SER A 496 12.77 14.22 1.26
C SER A 496 13.71 14.77 2.34
N GLY A 497 14.31 13.90 3.16
CA GLY A 497 15.24 14.31 4.21
C GLY A 497 14.60 14.92 5.47
N ASN A 498 13.28 14.84 5.64
CA ASN A 498 12.52 15.42 6.76
C ASN A 498 12.20 14.38 7.84
N GLY A 499 11.73 14.79 9.02
CA GLY A 499 11.10 13.86 9.97
C GLY A 499 9.85 13.21 9.35
N THR A 500 8.80 14.00 9.11
CA THR A 500 7.68 13.57 8.25
C THR A 500 7.70 14.34 6.94
N GLY A 501 7.61 13.68 5.80
CA GLY A 501 7.55 14.34 4.49
C GLY A 501 6.33 15.25 4.39
N ILE A 502 5.13 14.65 4.39
CA ILE A 502 3.86 15.38 4.33
C ILE A 502 2.95 14.91 5.47
N LEU A 503 2.44 15.83 6.28
CA LEU A 503 1.52 15.56 7.38
C LEU A 503 0.18 16.27 7.13
N ILE A 504 -0.92 15.53 7.16
CA ILE A 504 -2.30 16.04 7.18
C ILE A 504 -2.94 15.57 8.48
N GLN A 505 -3.39 16.48 9.32
CA GLN A 505 -3.95 16.11 10.62
C GLN A 505 -5.10 17.01 11.04
N ASP A 506 -5.84 16.52 12.03
CA ASP A 506 -6.97 17.15 12.69
C ASP A 506 -8.28 17.06 11.91
N VAL A 507 -9.38 17.15 12.68
CA VAL A 507 -10.74 17.19 12.14
C VAL A 507 -10.92 18.45 11.29
N GLY A 508 -11.58 18.28 10.15
CA GLY A 508 -11.83 19.37 9.20
C GLY A 508 -10.76 19.51 8.11
N SER A 509 -9.59 18.86 8.25
CA SER A 509 -8.59 18.83 7.18
C SER A 509 -9.01 17.85 6.08
N THR A 510 -9.73 18.37 5.09
CA THR A 510 -10.41 17.59 4.04
C THR A 510 -10.17 18.11 2.63
N GLY A 511 -10.39 17.24 1.64
CA GLY A 511 -10.27 17.61 0.22
C GLY A 511 -8.83 17.86 -0.25
N ASN A 512 -7.83 17.62 0.59
CA ASN A 512 -6.43 17.84 0.22
C ASN A 512 -5.93 16.72 -0.71
N GLN A 513 -5.11 17.08 -1.69
CA GLN A 513 -4.65 16.20 -2.75
C GLN A 513 -3.12 16.20 -2.83
N ILE A 514 -2.50 15.01 -2.82
CA ILE A 514 -1.06 14.82 -2.99
C ILE A 514 -0.85 14.11 -4.33
N LEU A 515 -0.31 14.78 -5.35
CA LEU A 515 -0.25 14.31 -6.73
C LEU A 515 1.17 14.38 -7.32
N GLY A 516 1.66 13.28 -7.86
CA GLY A 516 2.86 13.23 -8.72
C GLY A 516 4.19 13.59 -8.04
N ASN A 517 4.25 13.56 -6.71
CA ASN A 517 5.43 13.96 -5.92
C ASN A 517 6.43 12.81 -5.73
N PHE A 518 7.69 13.18 -5.45
CA PHE A 518 8.72 12.25 -4.98
C PHE A 518 8.95 12.46 -3.48
N ILE A 519 8.79 11.39 -2.69
CA ILE A 519 8.76 11.45 -1.23
C ILE A 519 9.71 10.38 -0.67
N GLY A 520 10.79 10.82 -0.03
CA GLY A 520 11.84 9.96 0.57
C GLY A 520 12.96 9.55 -0.40
N THR A 521 12.93 10.05 -1.64
CA THR A 521 13.93 9.78 -2.68
C THR A 521 14.67 11.04 -3.12
N ASN A 522 15.76 10.88 -3.87
CA ASN A 522 16.42 11.97 -4.57
C ASN A 522 15.52 12.55 -5.68
N SER A 523 15.91 13.70 -6.24
CA SER A 523 15.18 14.35 -7.35
C SER A 523 15.02 13.48 -8.61
N GLY A 524 15.87 12.44 -8.77
CA GLY A 524 15.76 11.45 -9.84
C GLY A 524 14.81 10.28 -9.56
N GLY A 525 14.36 10.09 -8.31
CA GLY A 525 13.55 8.93 -7.90
C GLY A 525 14.30 7.60 -7.95
N THR A 526 15.63 7.62 -7.83
CA THR A 526 16.53 6.45 -8.02
C THR A 526 17.32 6.05 -6.78
N ALA A 527 17.39 6.90 -5.75
CA ALA A 527 18.06 6.61 -4.49
C ALA A 527 17.31 7.24 -3.32
N SER A 528 17.48 6.68 -2.12
CA SER A 528 16.87 7.20 -0.89
C SER A 528 17.52 8.52 -0.45
N VAL A 529 16.68 9.50 -0.11
CA VAL A 529 17.02 10.66 0.74
C VAL A 529 15.94 10.67 1.83
N SER A 530 16.12 9.79 2.80
CA SER A 530 15.05 9.30 3.65
C SER A 530 14.38 10.42 4.44
N ASN A 531 13.05 10.45 4.42
CA ASN A 531 12.31 10.96 5.57
C ASN A 531 12.25 9.88 6.66
N ASP A 532 11.83 10.19 7.89
CA ASP A 532 11.44 9.15 8.85
C ASP A 532 10.13 8.49 8.42
N ASN A 533 9.10 9.32 8.21
CA ASN A 533 7.82 8.91 7.63
C ASN A 533 7.57 9.69 6.33
N GLY A 534 7.03 9.03 5.30
CA GLY A 534 6.74 9.69 4.02
C GLY A 534 5.51 10.61 4.12
N ILE A 535 4.32 10.02 4.22
CA ILE A 535 3.03 10.72 4.34
C ILE A 535 2.29 10.23 5.58
N GLY A 536 1.79 11.14 6.41
CA GLY A 536 0.87 10.84 7.51
C GLY A 536 -0.46 11.57 7.32
N ILE A 537 -1.57 10.83 7.35
CA ILE A 537 -2.93 11.37 7.42
C ILE A 537 -3.55 10.86 8.72
N ILE A 538 -3.71 11.74 9.71
CA ILE A 538 -3.94 11.32 11.10
C ILE A 538 -4.98 12.18 11.83
N ASN A 539 -5.34 11.78 13.05
CA ASN A 539 -6.09 12.60 14.02
C ASN A 539 -7.44 13.13 13.51
N GLY A 540 -8.16 12.40 12.65
CA GLY A 540 -9.48 12.79 12.19
C GLY A 540 -9.54 13.49 10.83
N ALA A 541 -8.41 13.56 10.10
CA ALA A 541 -8.39 14.03 8.72
C ALA A 541 -9.18 13.08 7.80
N THR A 542 -10.06 13.63 6.96
CA THR A 542 -10.99 12.85 6.12
C THR A 542 -11.04 13.34 4.68
N GLN A 543 -11.47 12.51 3.75
CA GLN A 543 -11.69 12.91 2.34
C GLN A 543 -10.45 13.50 1.65
N ASN A 544 -9.25 13.04 2.02
CA ASN A 544 -8.01 13.42 1.35
C ASN A 544 -7.61 12.35 0.31
N SER A 545 -6.94 12.78 -0.76
CA SER A 545 -6.47 11.90 -1.84
C SER A 545 -4.95 11.88 -1.92
N VAL A 546 -4.38 10.68 -1.95
CA VAL A 546 -2.96 10.46 -2.27
C VAL A 546 -2.89 9.75 -3.61
N GLY A 547 -2.49 10.52 -4.62
CA GLY A 547 -2.50 10.14 -6.03
C GLY A 547 -3.90 10.20 -6.64
N SER A 548 -3.97 9.92 -7.94
CA SER A 548 -5.20 9.77 -8.70
C SER A 548 -4.98 8.81 -9.87
N PRO A 549 -6.04 8.35 -10.57
CA PRO A 549 -5.91 7.46 -11.72
C PRO A 549 -5.32 8.16 -12.95
N LEU A 550 -5.16 9.50 -12.91
CA LEU A 550 -4.61 10.27 -14.01
C LEU A 550 -3.12 9.97 -14.18
N ALA A 551 -2.67 9.81 -15.42
CA ALA A 551 -1.26 9.61 -15.73
C ALA A 551 -0.41 10.76 -15.14
N GLY A 552 0.67 10.40 -14.44
CA GLY A 552 1.56 11.35 -13.77
C GLY A 552 1.10 11.82 -12.39
N ALA A 553 -0.14 11.53 -11.96
CA ALA A 553 -0.63 11.89 -10.62
C ALA A 553 -0.16 10.94 -9.50
N GLY A 554 0.35 9.76 -9.84
CA GLY A 554 0.90 8.81 -8.88
C GLY A 554 2.14 9.34 -8.16
N ASN A 555 2.16 9.29 -6.84
CA ASN A 555 3.35 9.66 -6.06
C ASN A 555 4.35 8.51 -6.01
N LEU A 556 5.65 8.84 -5.94
CA LEU A 556 6.73 7.93 -5.60
C LEU A 556 7.01 8.05 -4.09
N ILE A 557 6.65 7.05 -3.31
CA ILE A 557 6.74 7.05 -1.84
C ILE A 557 7.70 5.93 -1.41
N SER A 558 8.99 6.25 -1.36
CA SER A 558 10.05 5.24 -1.26
C SER A 558 11.23 5.73 -0.46
N GLY A 559 12.01 4.81 0.11
CA GLY A 559 13.24 5.14 0.83
C GLY A 559 13.04 5.86 2.16
N ASN A 560 11.82 5.87 2.72
CA ASN A 560 11.57 6.41 4.06
C ASN A 560 12.05 5.40 5.13
N SER A 561 12.60 5.89 6.23
CA SER A 561 13.27 5.04 7.23
C SER A 561 12.30 4.18 8.05
N PHE A 562 11.01 4.53 8.06
CA PHE A 562 9.95 3.76 8.71
C PHE A 562 8.74 3.54 7.78
N ILE A 563 7.70 4.38 7.83
CA ILE A 563 6.45 4.17 7.08
C ILE A 563 6.40 5.07 5.86
N GLY A 564 6.09 4.51 4.69
CA GLY A 564 5.88 5.25 3.46
C GLY A 564 4.62 6.12 3.54
N LEU A 565 3.47 5.51 3.81
CA LEU A 565 2.19 6.20 3.99
C LEU A 565 1.42 5.64 5.18
N GLN A 566 0.96 6.49 6.10
CA GLN A 566 0.18 6.14 7.27
C GLN A 566 -1.19 6.82 7.27
N LEU A 567 -2.26 6.05 7.42
CA LEU A 567 -3.59 6.51 7.85
C LEU A 567 -3.77 6.11 9.32
N GLN A 568 -4.09 7.05 10.22
CA GLN A 568 -4.16 6.72 11.66
C GLN A 568 -5.25 7.46 12.44
N GLY A 569 -5.96 6.72 13.31
CA GLY A 569 -6.87 7.28 14.32
C GLY A 569 -8.36 7.16 13.98
N THR A 570 -9.20 7.10 15.01
CA THR A 570 -10.61 6.67 14.95
C THR A 570 -11.56 7.59 14.18
N GLY A 571 -11.13 8.79 13.79
CA GLY A 571 -11.86 9.69 12.89
C GLY A 571 -11.31 9.76 11.47
N THR A 572 -10.14 9.16 11.23
CA THR A 572 -9.42 9.25 9.95
C THR A 572 -10.05 8.29 8.96
N SER A 573 -10.90 8.83 8.08
CA SER A 573 -11.80 8.04 7.23
C SER A 573 -12.05 8.67 5.88
N GLN A 574 -12.56 7.87 4.92
CA GLN A 574 -12.87 8.32 3.56
C GLN A 574 -11.66 8.90 2.81
N ASN A 575 -10.44 8.58 3.24
CA ASN A 575 -9.24 8.93 2.49
C ASN A 575 -9.02 7.89 1.38
N VAL A 576 -8.49 8.36 0.24
CA VAL A 576 -8.26 7.54 -0.95
C VAL A 576 -6.78 7.55 -1.30
N VAL A 577 -6.17 6.38 -1.41
CA VAL A 577 -4.77 6.20 -1.84
C VAL A 577 -4.77 5.43 -3.14
N GLN A 578 -4.39 6.03 -4.26
CA GLN A 578 -4.51 5.39 -5.58
C GLN A 578 -3.41 5.81 -6.55
N GLY A 579 -3.00 4.89 -7.42
CA GLY A 579 -2.03 5.14 -8.49
C GLY A 579 -0.58 5.40 -8.04
N ASN A 580 -0.22 5.14 -6.78
CA ASN A 580 1.12 5.44 -6.25
C ASN A 580 2.10 4.28 -6.47
N ILE A 581 3.40 4.61 -6.54
CA ILE A 581 4.52 3.67 -6.47
C ILE A 581 5.13 3.76 -5.07
N ILE A 582 5.17 2.65 -4.34
CA ILE A 582 5.55 2.60 -2.92
C ILE A 582 6.62 1.53 -2.70
N GLY A 583 7.82 1.96 -2.29
CA GLY A 583 8.97 1.10 -1.96
C GLY A 583 9.88 0.75 -3.15
N LEU A 584 9.64 1.35 -4.31
CA LEU A 584 10.43 1.14 -5.54
C LEU A 584 11.06 2.43 -6.05
N ASP A 585 11.89 2.33 -7.08
CA ASP A 585 12.33 3.44 -7.92
C ASP A 585 11.21 3.98 -8.83
N VAL A 586 11.46 5.12 -9.47
CA VAL A 586 10.50 5.77 -10.39
C VAL A 586 10.03 4.87 -11.54
N SER A 587 10.82 3.86 -11.94
CA SER A 587 10.42 2.88 -12.95
C SER A 587 9.53 1.76 -12.43
N GLY A 588 9.42 1.60 -11.11
CA GLY A 588 8.68 0.53 -10.48
C GLY A 588 9.33 -0.84 -10.67
N THR A 589 10.67 -0.90 -10.73
CA THR A 589 11.42 -2.14 -11.00
C THR A 589 12.50 -2.47 -9.97
N SER A 590 13.09 -1.46 -9.29
CA SER A 590 14.12 -1.68 -8.26
C SER A 590 13.62 -1.24 -6.90
N ALA A 591 13.95 -1.98 -5.84
CA ALA A 591 13.54 -1.63 -4.48
C ALA A 591 14.30 -0.39 -3.95
N ILE A 592 13.56 0.56 -3.42
CA ILE A 592 14.04 1.64 -2.55
C ILE A 592 13.17 1.56 -1.28
N MET A 593 13.55 0.63 -0.42
CA MET A 593 12.72 0.08 0.66
C MET A 593 12.19 1.16 1.63
N ASN A 594 10.89 1.07 1.97
CA ASN A 594 10.37 1.52 3.27
C ASN A 594 10.27 0.30 4.21
N VAL A 595 10.23 0.50 5.52
CA VAL A 595 9.92 -0.60 6.46
C VAL A 595 8.48 -1.05 6.24
N VAL A 596 7.52 -0.13 6.34
CA VAL A 596 6.12 -0.38 5.94
C VAL A 596 5.81 0.48 4.73
N GLY A 597 5.31 -0.11 3.65
CA GLY A 597 4.88 0.66 2.48
C GLY A 597 3.67 1.53 2.81
N LEU A 598 2.57 0.89 3.22
CA LEU A 598 1.32 1.55 3.60
C LEU A 598 0.73 0.96 4.90
N GLY A 599 0.42 1.81 5.87
CA GLY A 599 -0.23 1.42 7.13
C GLY A 599 -1.57 2.11 7.35
N VAL A 600 -2.56 1.34 7.81
CA VAL A 600 -3.87 1.84 8.28
C VAL A 600 -4.05 1.37 9.72
N SER A 601 -4.07 2.31 10.68
CA SER A 601 -4.07 2.00 12.11
C SER A 601 -5.25 2.68 12.81
N ASP A 602 -6.18 1.89 13.32
CA ASP A 602 -7.41 2.39 13.97
C ASP A 602 -8.20 3.41 13.12
N ALA A 603 -8.08 3.33 11.79
CA ALA A 603 -8.65 4.27 10.83
C ALA A 603 -9.72 3.57 9.96
N PRO A 604 -11.01 3.94 10.04
CA PRO A 604 -12.09 3.23 9.36
C PRO A 604 -12.39 3.78 7.97
N ASN A 605 -13.00 2.96 7.11
CA ASN A 605 -13.63 3.37 5.84
C ASN A 605 -12.70 4.13 4.88
N ASN A 606 -11.43 3.74 4.78
CA ASN A 606 -10.48 4.27 3.80
C ASN A 606 -10.35 3.32 2.59
N GLN A 607 -9.98 3.89 1.45
CA GLN A 607 -9.78 3.15 0.20
C GLN A 607 -8.31 3.16 -0.22
N VAL A 608 -7.77 1.99 -0.50
CA VAL A 608 -6.42 1.77 -1.04
C VAL A 608 -6.54 1.09 -2.39
N GLY A 609 -6.29 1.86 -3.44
CA GLY A 609 -6.36 1.49 -4.84
C GLY A 609 -7.75 1.71 -5.44
N GLY A 610 -8.04 1.07 -6.57
CA GLY A 610 -9.32 1.17 -7.27
C GLY A 610 -9.34 0.30 -8.52
N ASN A 611 -10.52 0.15 -9.13
CA ASN A 611 -10.75 -0.79 -10.24
C ASN A 611 -10.71 -0.14 -11.64
N THR A 612 -10.49 1.17 -11.73
CA THR A 612 -10.23 1.84 -13.01
C THR A 612 -8.73 1.79 -13.33
N ALA A 613 -8.39 1.77 -14.62
CA ALA A 613 -6.99 1.76 -15.05
C ALA A 613 -6.22 2.95 -14.43
N GLY A 614 -5.04 2.66 -13.86
CA GLY A 614 -4.22 3.66 -13.15
C GLY A 614 -4.57 3.87 -11.68
N SER A 615 -5.67 3.32 -11.16
CA SER A 615 -6.03 3.46 -9.74
C SER A 615 -5.27 2.54 -8.79
N GLY A 616 -4.77 1.41 -9.26
CA GLY A 616 -4.01 0.46 -8.45
C GLY A 616 -2.69 1.05 -7.95
N ASN A 617 -2.38 0.90 -6.66
CA ASN A 617 -1.04 1.21 -6.15
C ASN A 617 -0.09 0.04 -6.44
N LEU A 618 1.18 0.36 -6.70
CA LEU A 618 2.29 -0.58 -6.79
C LEU A 618 3.05 -0.56 -5.46
N VAL A 619 2.92 -1.62 -4.65
CA VAL A 619 3.43 -1.70 -3.28
C VAL A 619 4.41 -2.88 -3.14
N SER A 620 5.70 -2.61 -3.30
CA SER A 620 6.72 -3.65 -3.46
C SER A 620 8.08 -3.21 -2.91
N GLY A 621 8.97 -4.16 -2.64
CA GLY A 621 10.32 -3.87 -2.12
C GLY A 621 10.38 -3.36 -0.67
N ASN A 622 9.28 -3.43 0.08
CA ASN A 622 9.20 -3.03 1.49
C ASN A 622 9.42 -4.24 2.42
N GLN A 623 9.65 -4.03 3.73
CA GLN A 623 9.58 -5.16 4.66
C GLN A 623 8.14 -5.67 4.78
N ILE A 624 7.19 -4.75 5.02
CA ILE A 624 5.75 -5.01 4.97
C ILE A 624 5.16 -4.14 3.87
N GLY A 625 4.47 -4.75 2.90
CA GLY A 625 3.81 -4.01 1.83
C GLY A 625 2.68 -3.13 2.37
N LEU A 626 1.62 -3.76 2.86
CA LEU A 626 0.44 -3.10 3.43
C LEU A 626 0.07 -3.70 4.80
N THR A 627 -0.33 -2.87 5.76
CA THR A 627 -0.89 -3.34 7.04
C THR A 627 -2.20 -2.64 7.40
N LEU A 628 -3.19 -3.41 7.87
CA LEU A 628 -4.41 -2.95 8.54
C LEU A 628 -4.34 -3.43 9.99
N GLN A 629 -4.34 -2.51 10.95
CA GLN A 629 -4.14 -2.85 12.36
C GLN A 629 -5.02 -2.07 13.33
N GLY A 630 -5.32 -2.70 14.45
CA GLY A 630 -6.14 -2.12 15.52
C GLY A 630 -7.63 -2.29 15.27
N SER A 631 -8.41 -2.40 16.34
CA SER A 631 -9.86 -2.63 16.27
C SER A 631 -10.66 -1.49 15.63
N GLY A 632 -10.05 -0.30 15.47
CA GLY A 632 -10.65 0.81 14.72
C GLY A 632 -10.45 0.73 13.20
N ALA A 633 -9.55 -0.14 12.70
CA ALA A 633 -9.32 -0.32 11.28
C ALA A 633 -10.41 -1.22 10.69
N THR A 634 -11.58 -0.62 10.42
CA THR A 634 -12.78 -1.33 9.94
C THR A 634 -13.33 -0.76 8.65
N GLY A 635 -13.94 -1.59 7.81
CA GLY A 635 -14.59 -1.12 6.58
C GLY A 635 -13.60 -0.58 5.54
N ASN A 636 -12.30 -0.84 5.69
CA ASN A 636 -11.32 -0.41 4.70
C ASN A 636 -11.38 -1.30 3.46
N LEU A 637 -11.14 -0.69 2.30
CA LEU A 637 -11.17 -1.34 0.99
C LEU A 637 -9.77 -1.33 0.39
N VAL A 638 -9.19 -2.50 0.12
CA VAL A 638 -7.90 -2.64 -0.57
C VAL A 638 -8.18 -3.26 -1.92
N LYS A 639 -8.13 -2.52 -3.04
CA LYS A 639 -8.60 -2.97 -4.35
C LYS A 639 -7.65 -2.64 -5.50
N GLY A 640 -7.52 -3.53 -6.47
CA GLY A 640 -6.78 -3.27 -7.71
C GLY A 640 -5.28 -3.02 -7.57
N ASN A 641 -4.66 -3.33 -6.42
CA ASN A 641 -3.25 -3.06 -6.16
C ASN A 641 -2.34 -4.18 -6.70
N LEU A 642 -1.10 -3.83 -7.04
CA LEU A 642 0.00 -4.77 -7.29
C LEU A 642 0.91 -4.80 -6.07
N ILE A 643 1.03 -5.95 -5.41
CA ILE A 643 1.75 -6.11 -4.14
C ILE A 643 2.81 -7.20 -4.26
N GLY A 644 4.09 -6.83 -4.16
CA GLY A 644 5.25 -7.73 -4.22
C GLY A 644 5.79 -8.01 -5.64
N THR A 645 5.28 -7.31 -6.66
CA THR A 645 5.69 -7.43 -8.06
C THR A 645 6.29 -6.13 -8.60
N ALA A 646 6.98 -6.17 -9.74
CA ALA A 646 7.31 -4.97 -10.51
C ALA A 646 6.07 -4.37 -11.17
N ALA A 647 6.19 -3.16 -11.74
CA ALA A 647 5.09 -2.43 -12.38
C ALA A 647 4.31 -3.20 -13.47
N THR A 648 4.91 -4.21 -14.10
CA THR A 648 4.24 -5.04 -15.11
C THR A 648 3.43 -6.20 -14.51
N GLY A 649 3.54 -6.47 -13.20
CA GLY A 649 2.90 -7.62 -12.55
C GLY A 649 3.42 -9.00 -12.97
N ASN A 650 4.59 -9.07 -13.63
CA ASN A 650 5.15 -10.30 -14.22
C ASN A 650 6.45 -10.77 -13.58
N THR A 651 7.06 -9.95 -12.73
CA THR A 651 8.33 -10.25 -12.05
C THR A 651 8.21 -9.87 -10.58
N ALA A 652 8.82 -10.65 -9.70
CA ALA A 652 8.80 -10.37 -8.27
C ALA A 652 9.75 -9.21 -7.93
N VAL A 653 9.27 -8.28 -7.10
CA VAL A 653 10.12 -7.34 -6.34
C VAL A 653 9.65 -7.46 -4.89
N PRO A 654 10.15 -8.47 -4.16
CA PRO A 654 9.48 -8.97 -2.97
C PRO A 654 9.34 -7.94 -1.86
N ASN A 655 8.14 -7.85 -1.27
CA ASN A 655 8.07 -7.54 0.15
C ASN A 655 8.37 -8.79 0.98
N ASP A 656 8.57 -8.68 2.29
CA ASP A 656 8.58 -9.89 3.14
C ASP A 656 7.14 -10.38 3.37
N TYR A 657 6.27 -9.49 3.85
CA TYR A 657 4.82 -9.69 3.90
C TYR A 657 4.13 -8.81 2.88
N GLY A 658 3.21 -9.36 2.08
CA GLY A 658 2.43 -8.57 1.13
C GLY A 658 1.41 -7.67 1.83
N LEU A 659 0.43 -8.29 2.49
CA LEU A 659 -0.64 -7.62 3.23
C LEU A 659 -0.85 -8.28 4.59
N GLN A 660 -0.93 -7.48 5.67
CA GLN A 660 -1.26 -7.96 7.02
C GLN A 660 -2.55 -7.33 7.54
N ILE A 661 -3.39 -8.14 8.19
CA ILE A 661 -4.57 -7.71 8.96
C ILE A 661 -4.40 -8.25 10.38
N LEU A 662 -4.24 -7.37 11.37
CA LEU A 662 -3.86 -7.80 12.73
C LEU A 662 -4.41 -6.91 13.85
N LEU A 663 -4.18 -7.34 15.10
CA LEU A 663 -4.54 -6.59 16.32
C LEU A 663 -6.02 -6.18 16.38
N GLY A 664 -6.92 -7.06 15.94
CA GLY A 664 -8.36 -6.83 16.03
C GLY A 664 -8.98 -6.10 14.82
N ALA A 665 -8.21 -5.80 13.78
CA ALA A 665 -8.75 -5.22 12.55
C ALA A 665 -9.79 -6.16 11.92
N ASN A 666 -11.02 -5.66 11.76
CA ASN A 666 -12.19 -6.45 11.38
C ASN A 666 -13.05 -5.77 10.33
N ASN A 667 -13.89 -6.53 9.63
CA ASN A 667 -14.80 -6.01 8.59
C ASN A 667 -14.11 -5.25 7.44
N ASN A 668 -12.85 -5.59 7.11
CA ASN A 668 -12.16 -5.02 5.95
C ASN A 668 -12.37 -5.89 4.71
N THR A 669 -12.23 -5.31 3.52
CA THR A 669 -12.34 -6.03 2.24
C THR A 669 -11.05 -5.88 1.44
N VAL A 670 -10.41 -7.00 1.12
CA VAL A 670 -9.28 -7.10 0.19
C VAL A 670 -9.80 -7.66 -1.13
N GLY A 671 -9.80 -6.81 -2.14
CA GLY A 671 -10.43 -7.00 -3.43
C GLY A 671 -11.88 -6.51 -3.40
N GLY A 672 -12.85 -7.19 -4.00
CA GLY A 672 -14.21 -6.69 -3.94
C GLY A 672 -15.30 -7.48 -4.67
N GLU A 673 -16.47 -6.85 -4.74
CA GLU A 673 -17.72 -7.42 -5.26
C GLU A 673 -17.74 -7.48 -6.79
N THR A 674 -16.98 -6.59 -7.46
CA THR A 674 -17.02 -6.43 -8.92
C THR A 674 -15.77 -6.98 -9.58
N ALA A 675 -15.92 -7.49 -10.81
CA ALA A 675 -14.77 -7.96 -11.59
C ALA A 675 -13.79 -6.80 -11.81
N GLY A 676 -12.50 -7.02 -11.53
CA GLY A 676 -11.46 -5.99 -11.57
C GLY A 676 -11.17 -5.31 -10.23
N ASP A 677 -11.94 -5.57 -9.17
CA ASP A 677 -11.61 -5.11 -7.81
C ASP A 677 -10.39 -5.84 -7.20
N GLY A 678 -10.05 -7.02 -7.73
CA GLY A 678 -8.99 -7.89 -7.22
C GLY A 678 -7.61 -7.28 -7.19
N ASN A 679 -6.84 -7.58 -6.13
CA ASN A 679 -5.42 -7.26 -6.06
C ASN A 679 -4.57 -8.41 -6.64
N VAL A 680 -3.36 -8.09 -7.09
CA VAL A 680 -2.30 -9.08 -7.32
C VAL A 680 -1.37 -9.07 -6.11
N ILE A 681 -1.33 -10.17 -5.36
CA ILE A 681 -0.54 -10.31 -4.13
C ILE A 681 0.43 -11.48 -4.32
N SER A 682 1.61 -11.18 -4.84
CA SER A 682 2.51 -12.18 -5.42
C SER A 682 3.97 -11.82 -5.20
N GLY A 683 4.85 -12.82 -5.19
CA GLY A 683 6.30 -12.63 -5.09
C GLY A 683 6.78 -12.17 -3.72
N ASN A 684 5.97 -12.26 -2.66
CA ASN A 684 6.37 -11.88 -1.31
C ASN A 684 7.12 -13.03 -0.61
N ARG A 685 8.12 -12.73 0.22
CA ARG A 685 9.03 -13.75 0.76
C ARG A 685 8.40 -14.70 1.79
N ILE A 686 7.35 -14.28 2.49
CA ILE A 686 6.77 -15.03 3.62
C ILE A 686 5.28 -15.31 3.39
N VAL A 687 4.41 -14.30 3.51
CA VAL A 687 2.97 -14.50 3.24
C VAL A 687 2.50 -13.44 2.28
N GLY A 688 1.72 -13.84 1.28
CA GLY A 688 0.98 -12.92 0.42
C GLY A 688 0.03 -12.07 1.26
N LEU A 689 -0.97 -12.70 1.86
CA LEU A 689 -1.95 -12.07 2.75
C LEU A 689 -2.06 -12.83 4.07
N VAL A 690 -1.94 -12.15 5.21
CA VAL A 690 -2.12 -12.77 6.53
C VAL A 690 -3.16 -12.04 7.36
N ILE A 691 -4.08 -12.79 7.98
CA ILE A 691 -5.04 -12.33 8.99
C ILE A 691 -4.65 -13.00 10.30
N HIS A 692 -4.30 -12.21 11.30
CA HIS A 692 -3.66 -12.72 12.51
C HIS A 692 -4.16 -12.01 13.78
N GLY A 693 -4.59 -12.80 14.77
CA GLY A 693 -4.83 -12.33 16.12
C GLY A 693 -6.30 -12.38 16.49
N THR A 694 -6.57 -12.53 17.77
CA THR A 694 -7.91 -12.43 18.35
C THR A 694 -8.57 -11.12 17.98
N GLY A 695 -9.82 -11.20 17.51
CA GLY A 695 -10.63 -10.06 17.08
C GLY A 695 -10.43 -9.67 15.62
N SER A 696 -9.42 -10.21 14.91
CA SER A 696 -9.27 -10.03 13.47
C SER A 696 -10.28 -10.90 12.74
N ALA A 697 -11.48 -10.35 12.60
CA ALA A 697 -12.66 -11.10 12.19
C ALA A 697 -13.46 -10.44 11.06
N GLN A 698 -14.31 -11.23 10.39
CA GLN A 698 -15.24 -10.72 9.39
C GLN A 698 -14.57 -9.98 8.22
N ASN A 699 -13.27 -10.23 8.00
CA ASN A 699 -12.57 -9.68 6.85
C ASN A 699 -12.86 -10.54 5.63
N LYS A 700 -12.97 -9.90 4.47
CA LYS A 700 -13.31 -10.52 3.19
C LYS A 700 -12.13 -10.42 2.25
N VAL A 701 -11.72 -11.54 1.68
CA VAL A 701 -10.67 -11.61 0.65
C VAL A 701 -11.34 -12.10 -0.63
N TRP A 702 -11.65 -11.19 -1.54
CA TRP A 702 -12.50 -11.46 -2.71
C TRP A 702 -11.84 -11.07 -4.02
N GLY A 703 -11.82 -11.98 -5.00
CA GLY A 703 -11.47 -11.66 -6.38
C GLY A 703 -9.97 -11.47 -6.64
N ASN A 704 -9.09 -11.84 -5.71
CA ASN A 704 -7.65 -11.57 -5.79
C ASN A 704 -6.88 -12.64 -6.59
N LEU A 705 -5.76 -12.24 -7.18
CA LEU A 705 -4.74 -13.13 -7.74
C LEU A 705 -3.59 -13.23 -6.73
N ILE A 706 -3.34 -14.40 -6.17
CA ILE A 706 -2.38 -14.60 -5.08
C ILE A 706 -1.38 -15.69 -5.47
N GLY A 707 -0.12 -15.29 -5.64
CA GLY A 707 0.99 -16.17 -6.05
C GLY A 707 1.16 -16.35 -7.56
N THR A 708 0.38 -15.62 -8.37
CA THR A 708 0.48 -15.64 -9.84
C THR A 708 0.85 -14.28 -10.42
N ASN A 709 1.19 -14.24 -11.70
CA ASN A 709 1.27 -13.00 -12.47
C ASN A 709 -0.11 -12.34 -12.67
N LEU A 710 -0.10 -11.12 -13.21
CA LEU A 710 -1.30 -10.31 -13.46
C LEU A 710 -2.34 -11.00 -14.36
N SER A 711 -1.93 -11.91 -15.24
CA SER A 711 -2.85 -12.68 -16.10
C SER A 711 -3.37 -13.97 -15.46
N GLY A 712 -2.89 -14.36 -14.27
CA GLY A 712 -3.26 -15.62 -13.62
C GLY A 712 -2.81 -16.87 -14.37
N SER A 713 -1.74 -16.76 -15.17
CA SER A 713 -1.27 -17.82 -16.07
C SER A 713 0.12 -18.38 -15.75
N ALA A 714 0.88 -17.72 -14.87
CA ALA A 714 2.19 -18.19 -14.43
C ALA A 714 2.43 -17.88 -12.95
N ALA A 715 3.25 -18.69 -12.29
CA ALA A 715 3.60 -18.50 -10.89
C ALA A 715 4.54 -17.29 -10.69
N ILE A 716 4.22 -16.49 -9.68
CA ILE A 716 5.10 -15.53 -9.01
C ILE A 716 4.87 -15.76 -7.52
N GLY A 717 5.28 -16.93 -7.05
CA GLY A 717 4.86 -17.47 -5.76
C GLY A 717 5.20 -16.57 -4.58
N ASN A 718 4.27 -16.50 -3.63
CA ASN A 718 4.65 -16.22 -2.24
C ASN A 718 5.17 -17.53 -1.61
N ASP A 719 5.64 -17.50 -0.37
CA ASP A 719 5.84 -18.74 0.38
C ASP A 719 4.47 -19.33 0.77
N VAL A 720 3.67 -18.64 1.60
CA VAL A 720 2.24 -18.93 1.81
C VAL A 720 1.36 -17.92 1.05
N GLY A 721 0.29 -18.38 0.40
CA GLY A 721 -0.66 -17.51 -0.28
C GLY A 721 -1.49 -16.66 0.70
N VAL A 722 -2.37 -17.32 1.45
CA VAL A 722 -3.24 -16.72 2.48
C VAL A 722 -3.04 -17.43 3.82
N GLY A 723 -2.77 -16.69 4.89
CA GLY A 723 -2.68 -17.21 6.26
C GLY A 723 -3.81 -16.71 7.16
N LEU A 724 -4.51 -17.61 7.83
CA LEU A 724 -5.50 -17.36 8.89
C LEU A 724 -4.95 -17.90 10.21
N LEU A 725 -4.41 -17.01 11.05
CA LEU A 725 -3.52 -17.41 12.13
C LEU A 725 -4.01 -16.93 13.49
N VAL A 726 -3.83 -17.78 14.51
CA VAL A 726 -3.84 -17.45 15.95
C VAL A 726 -4.97 -16.49 16.34
N GLY A 727 -6.20 -16.98 16.45
CA GLY A 727 -7.33 -16.16 16.92
C GLY A 727 -8.17 -15.51 15.80
N ALA A 728 -7.84 -15.73 14.54
CA ALA A 728 -8.58 -15.18 13.41
C ALA A 728 -9.92 -15.91 13.22
N THR A 729 -11.04 -15.19 13.24
CA THR A 729 -12.37 -15.80 13.21
C THR A 729 -13.31 -15.21 12.16
N GLN A 730 -14.25 -16.01 11.65
CA GLN A 730 -15.31 -15.51 10.76
C GLN A 730 -14.81 -14.76 9.51
N ASN A 731 -13.61 -15.06 9.02
CA ASN A 731 -13.08 -14.45 7.79
C ASN A 731 -13.53 -15.25 6.57
N GLU A 732 -13.80 -14.55 5.46
CA GLU A 732 -14.27 -15.14 4.20
C GLU A 732 -13.17 -15.03 3.14
N ILE A 733 -12.62 -16.17 2.73
CA ILE A 733 -11.64 -16.29 1.65
C ILE A 733 -12.38 -16.80 0.42
N GLY A 734 -12.59 -15.90 -0.54
CA GLY A 734 -13.38 -16.12 -1.75
C GLY A 734 -14.87 -15.84 -1.49
N GLY A 735 -15.75 -16.16 -2.45
CA GLY A 735 -17.17 -15.88 -2.30
C GLY A 735 -18.03 -16.47 -3.41
N ALA A 736 -19.36 -16.40 -3.21
CA ALA A 736 -20.38 -17.06 -4.03
C ALA A 736 -20.59 -16.50 -5.46
N SER A 737 -19.63 -15.74 -6.02
CA SER A 737 -19.70 -15.26 -7.40
C SER A 737 -18.32 -15.33 -8.07
N SER A 738 -18.29 -15.39 -9.40
CA SER A 738 -17.02 -15.41 -10.13
C SER A 738 -16.17 -14.15 -9.90
N ALA A 739 -16.78 -13.01 -9.56
CA ALA A 739 -16.07 -11.79 -9.22
C ALA A 739 -15.37 -11.86 -7.85
N LYS A 740 -15.91 -12.65 -6.91
CA LYS A 740 -15.35 -12.85 -5.57
C LYS A 740 -14.33 -13.99 -5.49
N ARG A 741 -14.22 -14.81 -6.53
CA ARG A 741 -13.28 -15.94 -6.58
C ARG A 741 -11.84 -15.45 -6.52
N ASN A 742 -11.09 -15.90 -5.52
CA ASN A 742 -9.64 -15.77 -5.58
C ASN A 742 -9.03 -16.86 -6.45
N LEU A 743 -7.93 -16.53 -7.12
CA LEU A 743 -6.97 -17.48 -7.65
C LEU A 743 -5.78 -17.53 -6.69
N ILE A 744 -5.54 -18.68 -6.05
CA ILE A 744 -4.51 -18.86 -5.02
C ILE A 744 -3.59 -20.00 -5.45
N SER A 745 -2.54 -19.66 -6.18
CA SER A 745 -1.77 -20.63 -6.97
C SER A 745 -0.30 -20.23 -7.06
N GLY A 746 0.57 -21.20 -7.31
CA GLY A 746 2.01 -20.95 -7.52
C GLY A 746 2.80 -20.61 -6.26
N ASN A 747 2.21 -20.72 -5.07
CA ASN A 747 2.89 -20.47 -3.80
C ASN A 747 3.81 -21.65 -3.44
N LEU A 748 4.94 -21.37 -2.77
CA LEU A 748 5.96 -22.38 -2.48
C LEU A 748 5.53 -23.37 -1.38
N ASP A 749 4.58 -22.96 -0.55
CA ASP A 749 4.01 -23.73 0.54
C ASP A 749 2.47 -23.87 0.38
N ALA A 750 1.67 -23.57 1.41
CA ALA A 750 0.22 -23.63 1.31
C ALA A 750 -0.37 -22.48 0.47
N GLY A 751 -1.37 -22.80 -0.36
CA GLY A 751 -2.26 -21.80 -0.95
C GLY A 751 -3.01 -21.05 0.15
N VAL A 752 -3.72 -21.80 1.01
CA VAL A 752 -4.37 -21.28 2.22
C VAL A 752 -3.91 -22.06 3.44
N LEU A 753 -3.37 -21.37 4.45
CA LEU A 753 -2.99 -21.92 5.75
C LEU A 753 -3.95 -21.42 6.83
N VAL A 754 -4.54 -22.34 7.59
CA VAL A 754 -5.36 -22.07 8.77
C VAL A 754 -4.69 -22.70 9.96
N GLN A 755 -4.26 -21.90 10.93
CA GLN A 755 -3.46 -22.40 12.04
C GLN A 755 -3.78 -21.68 13.35
N ASP A 756 -3.79 -22.43 14.45
CA ASP A 756 -3.81 -21.86 15.80
C ASP A 756 -2.51 -22.16 16.58
N ARG A 757 -2.40 -21.66 17.82
CA ARG A 757 -1.25 -21.94 18.68
C ARG A 757 -1.19 -23.42 19.04
N GLU A 758 0.00 -23.99 18.94
CA GLU A 758 0.31 -25.31 19.50
C GLU A 758 0.28 -25.25 21.04
N THR A 759 -0.87 -25.49 21.67
CA THR A 759 -0.92 -25.77 23.11
C THR A 759 -1.50 -27.16 23.34
N GLU A 760 -0.59 -28.14 23.48
CA GLU A 760 -0.89 -29.57 23.70
C GLU A 760 -1.73 -29.88 24.97
N SER A 761 -2.10 -28.88 25.79
CA SER A 761 -2.75 -29.10 27.08
C SER A 761 -4.13 -28.45 27.26
N ASP A 762 -4.61 -27.66 26.30
CA ASP A 762 -5.92 -27.00 26.39
C ASP A 762 -6.71 -27.18 25.09
N THR A 763 -7.66 -28.12 25.11
CA THR A 763 -8.60 -28.37 24.00
C THR A 763 -9.86 -27.50 24.10
N THR A 764 -9.83 -26.42 24.89
CA THR A 764 -10.96 -25.49 25.07
C THR A 764 -10.65 -24.06 24.60
N ASP A 765 -9.38 -23.72 24.38
CA ASP A 765 -8.96 -22.46 23.77
C ASP A 765 -8.82 -22.62 22.24
N HIS A 766 -9.96 -22.62 21.54
CA HIS A 766 -10.00 -22.61 20.07
C HIS A 766 -10.07 -21.16 19.58
N GLY A 767 -8.92 -20.57 19.24
CA GLY A 767 -8.79 -19.20 18.78
C GLY A 767 -9.11 -19.01 17.30
N THR A 768 -8.63 -19.88 16.41
CA THR A 768 -8.82 -19.75 14.94
C THR A 768 -10.01 -20.58 14.46
N THR A 769 -11.18 -19.94 14.36
CA THR A 769 -12.47 -20.63 14.20
C THR A 769 -13.43 -19.97 13.22
N GLU A 770 -14.38 -20.76 12.71
CA GLU A 770 -15.50 -20.28 11.88
C GLU A 770 -15.06 -19.50 10.61
N ASN A 771 -13.87 -19.76 10.07
CA ASN A 771 -13.46 -19.15 8.80
C ASN A 771 -14.04 -19.93 7.62
N TRP A 772 -14.39 -19.21 6.54
CA TRP A 772 -15.00 -19.76 5.32
C TRP A 772 -14.04 -19.62 4.14
N ILE A 773 -13.62 -20.74 3.57
CA ILE A 773 -12.81 -20.79 2.35
C ILE A 773 -13.73 -21.30 1.23
N VAL A 774 -14.25 -20.39 0.40
CA VAL A 774 -15.35 -20.69 -0.52
C VAL A 774 -15.14 -20.09 -1.91
N GLY A 775 -15.54 -20.80 -2.95
CA GLY A 775 -15.58 -20.29 -4.31
C GLY A 775 -14.21 -19.99 -4.94
N ASN A 776 -13.10 -20.50 -4.40
CA ASN A 776 -11.73 -20.23 -4.85
C ASN A 776 -11.23 -21.24 -5.88
N TYR A 777 -10.27 -20.82 -6.70
CA TYR A 777 -9.41 -21.71 -7.48
C TYR A 777 -8.03 -21.76 -6.83
N ILE A 778 -7.58 -22.95 -6.45
CA ILE A 778 -6.39 -23.17 -5.65
C ILE A 778 -5.50 -24.22 -6.33
N GLY A 779 -4.29 -23.83 -6.73
CA GLY A 779 -3.32 -24.68 -7.43
C GLY A 779 -3.51 -24.78 -8.95
N THR A 780 -4.45 -24.01 -9.51
CA THR A 780 -4.79 -24.01 -10.94
C THR A 780 -4.56 -22.64 -11.59
N ASN A 781 -4.77 -22.54 -12.90
CA ASN A 781 -4.85 -21.27 -13.63
C ASN A 781 -6.25 -20.62 -13.46
N LEU A 782 -6.43 -19.39 -13.99
CA LEU A 782 -7.70 -18.67 -13.89
C LEU A 782 -8.91 -19.41 -14.52
N ALA A 783 -8.67 -20.26 -15.51
CA ALA A 783 -9.70 -21.09 -16.14
C ALA A 783 -10.01 -22.38 -15.35
N GLY A 784 -9.18 -22.73 -14.37
CA GLY A 784 -9.29 -23.94 -13.57
C GLY A 784 -9.02 -25.23 -14.35
N ASN A 785 -8.23 -25.18 -15.41
CA ASN A 785 -7.97 -26.33 -16.30
C ASN A 785 -6.48 -26.70 -16.47
N ASP A 786 -5.55 -25.85 -16.03
CA ASP A 786 -4.11 -26.15 -15.97
C ASP A 786 -3.58 -25.96 -14.55
N ALA A 787 -2.51 -26.68 -14.20
CA ALA A 787 -1.88 -26.59 -12.89
C ALA A 787 -0.94 -25.38 -12.81
N ILE A 788 -1.08 -24.61 -11.73
CA ILE A 788 -0.08 -23.64 -11.26
C ILE A 788 0.13 -24.01 -9.78
N PRO A 789 0.94 -25.05 -9.51
CA PRO A 789 0.89 -25.76 -8.24
C PRO A 789 1.22 -24.88 -7.04
N ASN A 790 0.47 -25.03 -5.95
CA ASN A 790 1.05 -24.81 -4.61
C ASN A 790 1.70 -26.11 -4.12
N LYS A 791 2.32 -26.10 -2.93
CA LYS A 791 2.64 -27.34 -2.24
C LYS A 791 1.38 -28.00 -1.70
N TRP A 792 0.72 -27.33 -0.75
CA TRP A 792 -0.59 -27.70 -0.23
C TRP A 792 -1.65 -26.77 -0.79
N GLY A 793 -2.83 -27.29 -1.13
CA GLY A 793 -3.95 -26.42 -1.53
C GLY A 793 -4.46 -25.63 -0.33
N VAL A 794 -5.04 -26.34 0.63
CA VAL A 794 -5.50 -25.82 1.92
C VAL A 794 -4.89 -26.67 3.03
N ALA A 795 -4.23 -26.04 4.00
CA ALA A 795 -3.67 -26.70 5.18
C ALA A 795 -4.35 -26.15 6.44
N ILE A 796 -4.94 -27.02 7.26
CA ILE A 796 -5.60 -26.72 8.53
C ILE A 796 -4.83 -27.45 9.63
N ALA A 797 -4.31 -26.72 10.62
CA ALA A 797 -3.39 -27.30 11.60
C ALA A 797 -3.63 -26.78 13.02
N PHE A 798 -3.56 -27.69 14.00
CA PHE A 798 -3.54 -27.46 15.47
C PHE A 798 -4.67 -26.58 16.02
N GLY A 799 -5.42 -27.03 17.03
CA GLY A 799 -6.37 -26.17 17.79
C GLY A 799 -7.48 -25.46 16.98
N THR A 800 -7.47 -25.56 15.65
CA THR A 800 -8.41 -24.94 14.72
C THR A 800 -9.74 -25.66 14.77
N TYR A 801 -10.81 -24.92 14.97
CA TYR A 801 -12.14 -25.50 15.20
C TYR A 801 -13.20 -24.90 14.28
N GLY A 802 -14.03 -25.75 13.66
CA GLY A 802 -15.26 -25.29 13.01
C GLY A 802 -15.05 -24.47 11.72
N ASN A 803 -13.93 -24.62 11.02
CA ASN A 803 -13.70 -23.94 9.74
C ASN A 803 -14.37 -24.70 8.58
N LEU A 804 -14.82 -23.98 7.54
CA LEU A 804 -15.48 -24.54 6.37
C LEU A 804 -14.65 -24.33 5.10
N VAL A 805 -14.37 -25.41 4.38
CA VAL A 805 -13.81 -25.41 3.03
C VAL A 805 -14.90 -25.84 2.06
N GLY A 806 -15.44 -24.90 1.29
CA GLY A 806 -16.46 -25.14 0.28
C GLY A 806 -17.89 -24.88 0.79
N GLY A 807 -18.87 -25.61 0.26
CA GLY A 807 -20.27 -25.45 0.66
C GLY A 807 -21.24 -26.25 -0.22
N ALA A 808 -22.52 -26.24 0.18
CA ALA A 808 -23.56 -27.03 -0.49
C ALA A 808 -24.00 -26.48 -1.86
N ASP A 809 -23.74 -25.21 -2.16
CA ASP A 809 -24.09 -24.60 -3.44
C ASP A 809 -22.90 -24.60 -4.41
N ALA A 810 -23.19 -24.58 -5.71
CA ALA A 810 -22.15 -24.59 -6.74
C ALA A 810 -21.26 -23.33 -6.71
N ALA A 811 -21.74 -22.27 -6.07
CA ALA A 811 -21.06 -20.99 -5.94
C ALA A 811 -19.98 -20.99 -4.85
N SER A 812 -20.19 -21.71 -3.74
CA SER A 812 -19.20 -21.86 -2.66
C SER A 812 -18.15 -22.92 -2.94
N ARG A 813 -18.31 -23.71 -4.01
CA ARG A 813 -17.36 -24.76 -4.40
C ARG A 813 -15.97 -24.20 -4.69
N ASN A 814 -14.96 -24.73 -4.00
CA ASN A 814 -13.57 -24.54 -4.41
C ASN A 814 -13.17 -25.57 -5.48
N VAL A 815 -12.19 -25.20 -6.30
CA VAL A 815 -11.42 -26.11 -7.15
C VAL A 815 -10.00 -26.15 -6.58
N ILE A 816 -9.62 -27.29 -5.99
CA ILE A 816 -8.36 -27.48 -5.25
C ILE A 816 -7.58 -28.60 -5.92
N SER A 817 -6.74 -28.25 -6.89
CA SER A 817 -6.22 -29.18 -7.88
C SER A 817 -4.82 -28.78 -8.31
N GLY A 818 -4.05 -29.74 -8.85
CA GLY A 818 -2.71 -29.50 -9.39
C GLY A 818 -1.66 -29.15 -8.34
N ASN A 819 -1.93 -29.32 -7.04
CA ASN A 819 -0.94 -29.08 -5.98
C ASN A 819 0.06 -30.25 -5.91
N THR A 820 1.30 -29.97 -5.51
CA THR A 820 2.38 -30.98 -5.52
C THR A 820 2.32 -31.96 -4.34
N ASP A 821 1.56 -31.64 -3.31
CA ASP A 821 1.31 -32.48 -2.13
C ASP A 821 -0.22 -32.63 -1.91
N VAL A 822 -0.73 -32.45 -0.70
CA VAL A 822 -2.17 -32.62 -0.41
C VAL A 822 -3.04 -31.47 -0.93
N GLY A 823 -4.19 -31.79 -1.51
CA GLY A 823 -5.23 -30.80 -1.83
C GLY A 823 -5.77 -30.11 -0.57
N VAL A 824 -6.35 -30.88 0.37
CA VAL A 824 -6.78 -30.38 1.69
C VAL A 824 -6.18 -31.21 2.82
N GLN A 825 -5.32 -30.63 3.64
CA GLN A 825 -4.75 -31.26 4.83
C GLN A 825 -5.42 -30.73 6.10
N ILE A 826 -5.74 -31.63 7.03
CA ILE A 826 -6.19 -31.32 8.39
C ILE A 826 -5.32 -32.12 9.36
N GLU A 827 -4.58 -31.45 10.23
CA GLU A 827 -3.53 -32.07 11.04
C GLU A 827 -3.48 -31.55 12.48
N GLY A 828 -3.14 -32.45 13.40
CA GLY A 828 -2.77 -32.07 14.76
C GLY A 828 -3.92 -32.15 15.76
N ILE A 829 -3.55 -32.23 17.05
CA ILE A 829 -4.49 -32.27 18.16
C ILE A 829 -5.32 -30.97 18.20
N GLY A 830 -6.62 -31.10 18.40
CA GLY A 830 -7.55 -29.97 18.44
C GLY A 830 -7.99 -29.45 17.08
N ALA A 831 -7.42 -29.94 15.97
CA ALA A 831 -7.95 -29.68 14.63
C ALA A 831 -9.26 -30.46 14.44
N ALA A 832 -10.37 -29.86 14.88
CA ALA A 832 -11.63 -30.56 15.03
C ALA A 832 -12.85 -29.79 14.51
N ALA A 833 -13.93 -30.52 14.23
CA ALA A 833 -15.18 -29.96 13.71
C ALA A 833 -15.03 -29.15 12.41
N ASN A 834 -13.92 -29.29 11.68
CA ASN A 834 -13.75 -28.66 10.38
C ASN A 834 -14.53 -29.43 9.32
N ARG A 835 -15.04 -28.71 8.32
CA ARG A 835 -15.94 -29.24 7.28
C ARG A 835 -15.34 -28.99 5.91
N VAL A 836 -15.24 -30.02 5.08
CA VAL A 836 -14.80 -29.93 3.68
C VAL A 836 -15.96 -30.39 2.81
N GLU A 837 -16.66 -29.48 2.13
CA GLU A 837 -17.95 -29.77 1.49
C GLU A 837 -18.06 -29.24 0.06
N GLY A 838 -18.63 -30.05 -0.83
CA GLY A 838 -19.02 -29.64 -2.18
C GLY A 838 -17.88 -29.21 -3.10
N ASN A 839 -16.62 -29.51 -2.75
CA ASN A 839 -15.42 -29.11 -3.48
C ASN A 839 -15.13 -30.04 -4.67
N TYR A 840 -14.38 -29.51 -5.64
CA TYR A 840 -13.69 -30.29 -6.66
C TYR A 840 -12.21 -30.36 -6.30
N ILE A 841 -11.70 -31.57 -6.08
CA ILE A 841 -10.35 -31.83 -5.56
C ILE A 841 -9.65 -32.83 -6.48
N GLY A 842 -8.59 -32.37 -7.15
CA GLY A 842 -7.81 -33.16 -8.11
C GLY A 842 -8.43 -33.25 -9.53
N VAL A 843 -9.46 -32.45 -9.81
CA VAL A 843 -10.10 -32.33 -11.13
C VAL A 843 -10.17 -30.88 -11.59
N ASP A 844 -10.40 -30.67 -12.89
CA ASP A 844 -10.63 -29.33 -13.44
C ASP A 844 -11.93 -28.69 -12.91
N ALA A 845 -12.11 -27.40 -13.20
CA ALA A 845 -13.29 -26.64 -12.78
C ALA A 845 -14.63 -27.18 -13.34
N ALA A 846 -14.58 -27.96 -14.43
CA ALA A 846 -15.75 -28.65 -14.98
C ALA A 846 -16.06 -29.96 -14.25
N GLY A 847 -15.07 -30.52 -13.53
CA GLY A 847 -15.15 -31.79 -12.84
C GLY A 847 -15.04 -33.01 -13.77
N ASN A 848 -14.45 -32.84 -14.95
CA ASN A 848 -14.42 -33.86 -16.01
C ASN A 848 -13.01 -34.27 -16.44
N THR A 849 -11.99 -33.48 -16.11
CA THR A 849 -10.59 -33.79 -16.43
C THR A 849 -9.79 -33.95 -15.15
N ALA A 850 -8.90 -34.94 -15.11
CA ALA A 850 -7.97 -35.10 -13.99
C ALA A 850 -6.94 -33.95 -13.99
N LEU A 851 -6.80 -33.31 -12.83
CA LEU A 851 -5.80 -32.30 -12.53
C LEU A 851 -5.29 -32.56 -11.09
N GLY A 852 -4.73 -33.75 -10.91
CA GLY A 852 -4.51 -34.36 -9.60
C GLY A 852 -3.61 -33.57 -8.67
N ASN A 853 -3.89 -33.68 -7.37
CA ASN A 853 -2.89 -33.43 -6.33
C ASN A 853 -2.08 -34.72 -6.07
N PHE A 854 -1.19 -34.72 -5.06
CA PHE A 854 -0.62 -35.97 -4.54
C PHE A 854 -1.71 -36.78 -3.82
N ASP A 855 -2.14 -36.31 -2.65
CA ASP A 855 -3.34 -36.80 -1.96
C ASP A 855 -4.48 -35.78 -2.15
N GLY A 856 -5.72 -36.25 -2.27
CA GLY A 856 -6.88 -35.35 -2.37
C GLY A 856 -7.13 -34.64 -1.04
N ILE A 857 -7.45 -35.41 -0.01
CA ILE A 857 -7.67 -34.94 1.36
C ILE A 857 -6.85 -35.80 2.33
N ALA A 858 -6.19 -35.19 3.32
CA ALA A 858 -5.46 -35.90 4.37
C ALA A 858 -5.91 -35.46 5.78
N LEU A 859 -6.23 -36.43 6.64
CA LEU A 859 -6.55 -36.27 8.06
C LEU A 859 -5.44 -36.92 8.89
N LEU A 860 -4.65 -36.11 9.61
CA LEU A 860 -3.37 -36.55 10.17
C LEU A 860 -3.25 -36.24 11.67
N LEU A 861 -2.54 -37.13 12.38
CA LEU A 861 -1.90 -36.87 13.68
C LEU A 861 -2.78 -36.17 14.73
N GLY A 862 -3.99 -36.68 14.99
CA GLY A 862 -4.89 -36.13 16.02
C GLY A 862 -6.09 -35.36 15.51
N ALA A 863 -6.21 -35.20 14.18
CA ALA A 863 -7.39 -34.60 13.56
C ALA A 863 -8.66 -35.41 13.89
N SER A 864 -9.63 -34.79 14.55
CA SER A 864 -10.81 -35.51 15.05
C SER A 864 -12.11 -34.77 14.81
N ASN A 865 -13.23 -35.48 14.76
CA ASN A 865 -14.57 -34.88 14.60
C ASN A 865 -14.71 -34.01 13.34
N ASN A 866 -13.92 -34.23 12.28
CA ASN A 866 -14.03 -33.48 11.03
C ASN A 866 -15.02 -34.16 10.07
N VAL A 867 -15.66 -33.37 9.20
CA VAL A 867 -16.64 -33.87 8.22
C VAL A 867 -16.13 -33.61 6.81
N ILE A 868 -16.01 -34.67 6.02
CA ILE A 868 -15.69 -34.65 4.60
C ILE A 868 -16.94 -35.00 3.81
N GLY A 869 -17.54 -34.00 3.19
CA GLY A 869 -18.82 -34.08 2.52
C GLY A 869 -19.96 -33.66 3.45
N GLY A 870 -21.10 -34.35 3.42
CA GLY A 870 -22.18 -34.07 4.36
C GLY A 870 -23.44 -34.90 4.12
N ALA A 871 -24.45 -34.72 4.98
CA ALA A 871 -25.68 -35.52 4.98
C ALA A 871 -26.61 -35.29 3.76
N VAL A 872 -26.27 -34.35 2.87
CA VAL A 872 -27.00 -34.12 1.62
C VAL A 872 -26.07 -34.30 0.41
N PRO A 873 -26.53 -34.89 -0.71
CA PRO A 873 -25.67 -35.14 -1.88
C PRO A 873 -24.95 -33.91 -2.45
N ALA A 874 -25.53 -32.72 -2.29
CA ALA A 874 -24.94 -31.46 -2.75
C ALA A 874 -23.67 -31.05 -1.96
N THR A 875 -23.53 -31.51 -0.71
CA THR A 875 -22.33 -31.30 0.11
C THR A 875 -21.21 -32.30 -0.19
N GLY A 876 -21.46 -33.33 -1.01
CA GLY A 876 -20.45 -34.32 -1.39
C GLY A 876 -19.34 -33.71 -2.25
N ASN A 877 -18.08 -33.97 -1.90
CA ASN A 877 -16.93 -33.55 -2.71
C ASN A 877 -16.74 -34.48 -3.91
N VAL A 878 -16.10 -33.98 -4.96
CA VAL A 878 -15.52 -34.77 -6.05
C VAL A 878 -14.02 -34.85 -5.81
N ILE A 879 -13.52 -36.03 -5.46
CA ILE A 879 -12.13 -36.26 -5.04
C ILE A 879 -11.52 -37.31 -5.97
N SER A 880 -10.86 -36.85 -7.01
CA SER A 880 -10.52 -37.67 -8.17
C SER A 880 -9.22 -37.21 -8.81
N GLY A 881 -8.60 -38.07 -9.61
CA GLY A 881 -7.37 -37.76 -10.35
C GLY A 881 -6.11 -37.60 -9.51
N ASN A 882 -6.19 -37.78 -8.17
CA ASN A 882 -5.04 -37.62 -7.28
C ASN A 882 -4.08 -38.81 -7.43
N THR A 883 -2.77 -38.53 -7.41
CA THR A 883 -1.77 -39.54 -7.77
C THR A 883 -1.52 -40.59 -6.69
N ASN A 884 -1.94 -40.34 -5.44
CA ASN A 884 -1.91 -41.27 -4.32
C ASN A 884 -3.33 -41.53 -3.78
N ALA A 885 -3.68 -41.17 -2.55
CA ALA A 885 -5.01 -41.44 -2.00
C ALA A 885 -6.01 -40.34 -2.42
N GLY A 886 -7.27 -40.71 -2.66
CA GLY A 886 -8.36 -39.74 -2.66
C GLY A 886 -8.51 -39.12 -1.28
N ILE A 887 -8.69 -39.97 -0.26
CA ILE A 887 -8.70 -39.57 1.15
C ILE A 887 -7.69 -40.42 1.93
N LEU A 888 -6.76 -39.77 2.64
CA LEU A 888 -5.84 -40.38 3.58
C LEU A 888 -6.25 -40.08 5.03
N MET A 889 -6.33 -41.10 5.87
CA MET A 889 -6.43 -40.96 7.34
C MET A 889 -5.23 -41.64 7.97
N GLN A 890 -4.44 -40.92 8.77
CA GLN A 890 -3.22 -41.46 9.33
C GLN A 890 -2.88 -40.95 10.73
N GLY A 891 -2.31 -41.84 11.54
CA GLY A 891 -1.71 -41.51 12.83
C GLY A 891 -2.64 -41.69 14.03
N GLN A 892 -2.04 -41.80 15.21
CA GLN A 892 -2.78 -41.92 16.47
C GLN A 892 -3.56 -40.65 16.78
N GLY A 893 -4.74 -40.81 17.38
CA GLY A 893 -5.65 -39.70 17.70
C GLY A 893 -6.48 -39.19 16.51
N THR A 894 -6.26 -39.70 15.30
CA THR A 894 -7.12 -39.40 14.15
C THR A 894 -8.42 -40.20 14.25
N GLU A 895 -9.45 -39.59 14.85
CA GLU A 895 -10.66 -40.32 15.23
C GLU A 895 -11.97 -39.54 15.11
N GLN A 896 -13.09 -40.25 15.05
CA GLN A 896 -14.44 -39.66 14.98
C GLN A 896 -14.65 -38.76 13.75
N ASN A 897 -13.84 -38.93 12.70
CA ASN A 897 -14.05 -38.22 11.44
C ASN A 897 -15.13 -38.92 10.61
N VAL A 898 -15.85 -38.14 9.81
CA VAL A 898 -17.05 -38.58 9.09
C VAL A 898 -16.90 -38.24 7.61
N VAL A 899 -17.06 -39.23 6.72
CA VAL A 899 -16.92 -39.09 5.27
C VAL A 899 -18.25 -39.47 4.60
N LEU A 900 -19.01 -38.51 4.06
CA LEU A 900 -20.37 -38.72 3.55
C LEU A 900 -20.58 -38.17 2.14
N ALA A 901 -21.36 -38.90 1.33
CA ALA A 901 -21.86 -38.48 0.02
C ALA A 901 -20.79 -38.06 -1.02
N ASN A 902 -19.52 -38.42 -0.82
CA ASN A 902 -18.43 -38.04 -1.73
C ASN A 902 -18.42 -38.91 -2.99
N ARG A 903 -17.92 -38.35 -4.09
CA ARG A 903 -17.56 -39.07 -5.33
C ARG A 903 -16.04 -39.17 -5.41
N ILE A 904 -15.53 -40.39 -5.35
CA ILE A 904 -14.10 -40.67 -5.19
C ILE A 904 -13.64 -41.55 -6.36
N GLY A 905 -12.77 -41.01 -7.22
CA GLY A 905 -12.20 -41.70 -8.39
C GLY A 905 -13.04 -41.60 -9.68
N THR A 906 -14.08 -40.76 -9.68
CA THR A 906 -14.98 -40.53 -10.82
C THR A 906 -15.10 -39.05 -11.20
N ASN A 907 -15.65 -38.75 -12.38
CA ASN A 907 -16.03 -37.38 -12.74
C ASN A 907 -17.17 -36.84 -11.84
N ALA A 908 -17.48 -35.56 -11.97
CA ALA A 908 -18.49 -34.92 -11.14
C ALA A 908 -19.92 -35.49 -11.30
N ALA A 909 -20.21 -36.16 -12.42
CA ALA A 909 -21.47 -36.88 -12.64
C ALA A 909 -21.48 -38.30 -12.03
N GLY A 910 -20.32 -38.83 -11.63
CA GLY A 910 -20.16 -40.20 -11.15
C GLY A 910 -20.30 -41.25 -12.25
N THR A 911 -20.05 -40.90 -13.51
CA THR A 911 -20.29 -41.75 -14.70
C THR A 911 -19.05 -42.12 -15.49
N ALA A 912 -17.91 -41.47 -15.23
CA ALA A 912 -16.64 -41.76 -15.90
C ALA A 912 -15.48 -41.85 -14.90
N VAL A 913 -14.46 -42.63 -15.24
CA VAL A 913 -13.27 -42.85 -14.41
C VAL A 913 -12.35 -41.63 -14.45
N LEU A 914 -11.99 -41.13 -13.27
CA LEU A 914 -10.90 -40.18 -13.01
C LEU A 914 -10.16 -40.68 -11.76
N GLY A 915 -9.62 -41.89 -11.84
CA GLY A 915 -9.15 -42.64 -10.69
C GLY A 915 -8.11 -41.91 -9.83
N ASN A 916 -8.21 -42.05 -8.52
CA ASN A 916 -7.07 -41.83 -7.64
C ASN A 916 -6.17 -43.07 -7.63
N GLY A 917 -5.04 -43.04 -6.93
CA GLY A 917 -4.29 -44.25 -6.56
C GLY A 917 -5.13 -45.22 -5.72
N THR A 918 -5.36 -44.92 -4.44
CA THR A 918 -6.35 -45.62 -3.59
C THR A 918 -7.54 -44.68 -3.36
N GLY A 919 -8.78 -45.17 -3.32
CA GLY A 919 -9.93 -44.31 -3.04
C GLY A 919 -9.85 -43.68 -1.64
N ILE A 920 -9.92 -44.52 -0.61
CA ILE A 920 -9.74 -44.13 0.80
C ILE A 920 -8.68 -45.03 1.45
N ASP A 921 -7.65 -44.45 2.05
CA ASP A 921 -6.57 -45.12 2.78
C ASP A 921 -6.58 -44.73 4.26
N ILE A 922 -6.82 -45.69 5.14
CA ILE A 922 -6.82 -45.52 6.59
C ILE A 922 -5.67 -46.33 7.17
N ARG A 923 -4.67 -45.67 7.74
CA ARG A 923 -3.44 -46.36 8.16
C ARG A 923 -2.80 -45.87 9.45
N LEU A 924 -2.13 -46.79 10.15
CA LEU A 924 -1.25 -46.48 11.29
C LEU A 924 -1.97 -45.80 12.47
N GLY A 925 -3.11 -46.35 12.91
CA GLY A 925 -3.75 -45.96 14.17
C GLY A 925 -5.08 -45.17 14.18
N PRO A 926 -5.70 -44.76 13.05
CA PRO A 926 -7.01 -44.09 13.09
C PRO A 926 -8.12 -44.96 13.69
N LYS A 927 -8.99 -44.35 14.49
CA LYS A 927 -10.06 -45.05 15.21
C LYS A 927 -11.43 -44.43 15.08
N ASN A 928 -12.48 -45.23 15.20
CA ASN A 928 -13.86 -44.71 15.32
C ASN A 928 -14.28 -43.74 14.21
N ASN A 929 -13.71 -43.86 13.00
CA ASN A 929 -14.08 -43.02 11.87
C ASN A 929 -15.24 -43.67 11.10
N GLN A 930 -16.13 -42.85 10.55
CA GLN A 930 -17.28 -43.28 9.77
C GLN A 930 -17.11 -42.95 8.29
N ILE A 931 -17.21 -43.96 7.43
CA ILE A 931 -17.17 -43.85 5.98
C ILE A 931 -18.53 -44.27 5.42
N GLY A 932 -19.30 -43.29 4.96
CA GLY A 932 -20.67 -43.45 4.47
C GLY A 932 -21.68 -43.40 5.61
N GLY A 933 -22.96 -43.49 5.27
CA GLY A 933 -24.07 -43.28 6.22
C GLY A 933 -25.35 -43.98 5.79
N ASN A 934 -26.48 -43.49 6.25
CA ASN A 934 -27.79 -43.99 5.89
C ASN A 934 -28.15 -43.58 4.44
N ALA A 935 -29.40 -43.82 4.02
CA ALA A 935 -29.84 -43.56 2.65
C ALA A 935 -29.52 -42.12 2.17
N ASN A 936 -28.80 -42.02 1.05
CA ASN A 936 -28.27 -40.80 0.41
C ASN A 936 -27.00 -40.19 1.04
N GLU A 937 -26.41 -40.81 2.07
CA GLU A 937 -25.18 -40.35 2.73
C GLU A 937 -23.95 -41.22 2.35
N GLY A 938 -24.15 -42.30 1.59
CA GLY A 938 -23.11 -43.19 1.11
C GLY A 938 -22.15 -42.55 0.11
N ASN A 939 -20.87 -42.91 0.17
CA ASN A 939 -19.88 -42.47 -0.82
C ASN A 939 -19.94 -43.35 -2.08
N LEU A 940 -19.65 -42.74 -3.23
CA LEU A 940 -19.37 -43.42 -4.49
C LEU A 940 -17.85 -43.58 -4.63
N ILE A 941 -17.33 -44.80 -4.55
CA ILE A 941 -15.88 -45.10 -4.52
C ILE A 941 -15.54 -46.05 -5.67
N SER A 942 -15.15 -45.48 -6.80
CA SER A 942 -15.09 -46.23 -8.07
C SER A 942 -13.97 -45.72 -8.97
N GLY A 943 -13.49 -46.55 -9.89
CA GLY A 943 -12.49 -46.16 -10.88
C GLY A 943 -11.08 -45.89 -10.34
N ASN A 944 -10.79 -46.16 -9.06
CA ASN A 944 -9.44 -45.95 -8.51
C ASN A 944 -8.46 -46.99 -9.07
N VAL A 945 -7.18 -46.64 -9.17
CA VAL A 945 -6.12 -47.48 -9.77
C VAL A 945 -5.85 -48.73 -8.93
N SER A 946 -5.98 -48.63 -7.60
CA SER A 946 -5.81 -49.70 -6.63
C SER A 946 -7.15 -50.00 -5.95
N ASN A 947 -7.16 -50.23 -4.64
CA ASN A 947 -8.35 -50.57 -3.88
C ASN A 947 -9.33 -49.38 -3.76
N GLY A 948 -10.62 -49.69 -3.63
CA GLY A 948 -11.63 -48.70 -3.27
C GLY A 948 -11.35 -48.12 -1.87
N VAL A 949 -11.32 -49.00 -0.87
CA VAL A 949 -10.95 -48.64 0.51
C VAL A 949 -9.89 -49.59 1.07
N ARG A 950 -8.86 -49.05 1.74
CA ARG A 950 -7.82 -49.83 2.42
C ARG A 950 -7.70 -49.41 3.89
N LEU A 951 -7.75 -50.39 4.80
CA LEU A 951 -7.46 -50.24 6.22
C LEU A 951 -6.17 -50.99 6.54
N THR A 952 -5.17 -50.32 7.13
CA THR A 952 -3.91 -50.98 7.47
C THR A 952 -3.19 -50.50 8.73
N GLY A 953 -2.35 -51.34 9.31
CA GLY A 953 -1.46 -50.99 10.41
C GLY A 953 -2.10 -51.21 11.79
N ASN A 954 -1.23 -51.56 12.75
CA ASN A 954 -1.59 -51.78 14.15
C ASN A 954 -2.40 -50.59 14.72
N SER A 955 -3.38 -50.91 15.56
CA SER A 955 -4.26 -49.96 16.27
C SER A 955 -5.22 -49.18 15.36
N THR A 956 -5.32 -49.51 14.07
CA THR A 956 -6.42 -49.04 13.21
C THR A 956 -7.67 -49.86 13.51
N SER A 957 -8.61 -49.26 14.26
CA SER A 957 -9.71 -50.02 14.89
C SER A 957 -11.01 -49.24 15.08
N GLY A 958 -12.15 -49.92 15.14
CA GLY A 958 -13.44 -49.29 15.41
C GLY A 958 -13.97 -48.44 14.27
N ASN A 959 -13.37 -48.50 13.08
CA ASN A 959 -13.83 -47.75 11.92
C ASN A 959 -15.07 -48.43 11.30
N LEU A 960 -16.04 -47.63 10.88
CA LEU A 960 -17.33 -48.07 10.32
C LEU A 960 -17.43 -47.67 8.85
N LEU A 961 -17.55 -48.64 7.96
CA LEU A 961 -17.91 -48.44 6.54
C LEU A 961 -19.37 -48.84 6.34
N GLN A 962 -20.28 -47.92 6.04
CA GLN A 962 -21.69 -48.25 5.83
C GLN A 962 -22.32 -47.50 4.64
N GLY A 963 -23.25 -48.14 3.95
CA GLY A 963 -24.04 -47.50 2.88
C GLY A 963 -23.28 -47.06 1.62
N ASN A 964 -22.02 -47.45 1.42
CA ASN A 964 -21.20 -46.99 0.29
C ASN A 964 -21.50 -47.77 -1.00
N SER A 965 -21.33 -47.13 -2.17
CA SER A 965 -21.34 -47.76 -3.49
C SER A 965 -19.91 -47.84 -4.02
N ILE A 966 -19.39 -49.06 -4.20
CA ILE A 966 -17.98 -49.32 -4.50
C ILE A 966 -17.86 -50.13 -5.80
N GLY A 967 -17.26 -49.54 -6.84
CA GLY A 967 -16.94 -50.17 -8.12
C GLY A 967 -18.02 -50.05 -9.22
N ALA A 968 -19.12 -49.34 -8.97
CA ALA A 968 -20.13 -48.98 -9.96
C ALA A 968 -20.23 -47.45 -10.17
N ASP A 969 -21.01 -47.01 -11.15
CA ASP A 969 -21.37 -45.62 -11.37
C ASP A 969 -22.38 -45.10 -10.33
N SER A 970 -22.74 -43.81 -10.44
CA SER A 970 -23.71 -43.17 -9.55
C SER A 970 -25.12 -43.78 -9.59
N SER A 971 -25.48 -44.51 -10.65
CA SER A 971 -26.73 -45.29 -10.71
C SER A 971 -26.61 -46.67 -10.03
N GLY A 972 -25.39 -47.12 -9.76
CA GLY A 972 -25.09 -48.45 -9.25
C GLY A 972 -25.30 -49.57 -10.28
N ALA A 973 -25.48 -49.25 -11.56
CA ALA A 973 -25.81 -50.21 -12.61
C ALA A 973 -24.68 -50.40 -13.63
N VAL A 974 -23.85 -49.38 -13.86
CA VAL A 974 -22.73 -49.44 -14.81
C VAL A 974 -21.44 -49.70 -14.06
N ALA A 975 -20.66 -50.68 -14.50
CA ALA A 975 -19.36 -50.98 -13.89
C ALA A 975 -18.37 -49.82 -14.08
N LEU A 976 -17.80 -49.35 -12.98
CA LEU A 976 -16.66 -48.43 -12.92
C LEU A 976 -15.61 -49.03 -11.96
N PRO A 977 -14.97 -50.14 -12.37
CA PRO A 977 -14.16 -50.99 -11.50
C PRO A 977 -13.06 -50.21 -10.80
N ASN A 978 -12.85 -50.44 -9.50
CA ASN A 978 -11.54 -50.17 -8.90
C ASN A 978 -10.54 -51.23 -9.41
N GLY A 979 -9.29 -50.84 -9.63
CA GLY A 979 -8.25 -51.71 -10.20
C GLY A 979 -7.72 -52.78 -9.24
N GLY A 980 -7.98 -52.64 -7.93
CA GLY A 980 -7.72 -53.63 -6.89
C GLY A 980 -9.02 -54.18 -6.27
N HIS A 981 -8.98 -54.43 -4.97
CA HIS A 981 -10.13 -54.89 -4.20
C HIS A 981 -11.15 -53.77 -3.96
N GLY A 982 -12.42 -54.12 -3.72
CA GLY A 982 -13.40 -53.15 -3.23
C GLY A 982 -12.98 -52.59 -1.87
N VAL A 983 -12.76 -53.49 -0.91
CA VAL A 983 -12.22 -53.18 0.43
C VAL A 983 -11.07 -54.14 0.79
N LEU A 984 -9.96 -53.61 1.30
CA LEU A 984 -8.83 -54.39 1.82
C LEU A 984 -8.58 -54.07 3.30
N LEU A 985 -8.53 -55.09 4.15
CA LEU A 985 -8.08 -55.00 5.54
C LEU A 985 -6.77 -55.77 5.68
N THR A 986 -5.70 -55.14 6.16
CA THR A 986 -4.37 -55.78 6.24
C THR A 986 -3.45 -55.21 7.32
N GLY A 987 -2.39 -55.90 7.71
CA GLY A 987 -1.35 -55.34 8.58
C GLY A 987 -1.83 -55.04 10.00
N ASP A 988 -2.52 -56.01 10.62
CA ASP A 988 -2.89 -56.01 12.04
C ASP A 988 -4.02 -55.01 12.39
N THR A 989 -4.94 -54.74 11.46
CA THR A 989 -6.15 -53.95 11.77
C THR A 989 -7.20 -54.78 12.49
N GLU A 990 -7.84 -54.21 13.50
CA GLU A 990 -8.74 -54.97 14.37
C GLU A 990 -10.07 -54.26 14.63
N ASN A 991 -11.12 -55.02 14.92
CA ASN A 991 -12.39 -54.48 15.43
C ASN A 991 -13.03 -53.39 14.54
N ASN A 992 -12.91 -53.50 13.21
CA ASN A 992 -13.58 -52.60 12.26
C ASN A 992 -14.88 -53.24 11.74
N GLN A 993 -15.85 -52.42 11.37
CA GLN A 993 -17.14 -52.88 10.85
C GLN A 993 -17.32 -52.44 9.40
N ILE A 994 -17.50 -53.41 8.50
CA ILE A 994 -17.88 -53.18 7.11
C ILE A 994 -19.34 -53.58 6.97
N GLY A 995 -20.21 -52.59 6.94
CA GLY A 995 -21.66 -52.71 6.83
C GLY A 995 -22.41 -52.03 7.99
N PRO A 996 -23.75 -51.92 7.92
CA PRO A 996 -24.60 -52.50 6.89
C PRO A 996 -24.66 -51.69 5.59
N GLY A 997 -25.16 -52.32 4.52
CA GLY A 997 -25.68 -51.64 3.34
C GLY A 997 -24.65 -51.14 2.33
N ASN A 998 -23.37 -51.56 2.40
CA ASN A 998 -22.45 -51.27 1.29
C ASN A 998 -22.80 -52.14 0.08
N LYS A 999 -22.75 -51.55 -1.12
CA LYS A 999 -22.82 -52.24 -2.40
C LYS A 999 -21.42 -52.28 -3.01
N ILE A 1000 -20.82 -53.46 -3.08
CA ILE A 1000 -19.43 -53.68 -3.48
C ILE A 1000 -19.43 -54.61 -4.69
N VAL A 1001 -19.29 -54.02 -5.88
CA VAL A 1001 -19.52 -54.71 -7.14
C VAL A 1001 -18.47 -54.35 -8.17
N HIS A 1002 -18.22 -55.25 -9.12
CA HIS A 1002 -17.42 -54.98 -10.32
C HIS A 1002 -15.94 -54.60 -10.07
N ASN A 1003 -15.38 -54.82 -8.88
CA ASN A 1003 -13.97 -54.53 -8.64
C ASN A 1003 -13.08 -55.55 -9.36
N ALA A 1004 -11.88 -55.12 -9.77
CA ALA A 1004 -10.95 -55.97 -10.53
C ALA A 1004 -10.25 -57.04 -9.66
N GLY A 1005 -10.24 -56.85 -8.34
CA GLY A 1005 -9.89 -57.88 -7.35
C GLY A 1005 -11.13 -58.39 -6.61
N ASN A 1006 -10.91 -58.90 -5.40
CA ASN A 1006 -11.98 -59.34 -4.50
C ASN A 1006 -12.93 -58.19 -4.11
N GLY A 1007 -14.18 -58.52 -3.77
CA GLY A 1007 -15.11 -57.57 -3.16
C GLY A 1007 -14.53 -57.05 -1.84
N ILE A 1008 -14.29 -57.96 -0.90
CA ILE A 1008 -13.56 -57.69 0.35
C ILE A 1008 -12.41 -58.69 0.51
N ALA A 1009 -11.21 -58.20 0.79
CA ALA A 1009 -10.04 -59.00 1.12
C ALA A 1009 -9.57 -58.73 2.56
N ILE A 1010 -9.29 -59.79 3.31
CA ILE A 1010 -8.71 -59.74 4.66
C ILE A 1010 -7.36 -60.46 4.61
N ASP A 1011 -6.29 -59.75 5.00
CA ASP A 1011 -4.92 -60.23 4.90
C ASP A 1011 -4.14 -60.03 6.21
N GLY A 1012 -3.28 -60.99 6.56
CA GLY A 1012 -2.45 -60.97 7.76
C GLY A 1012 -3.09 -61.64 8.99
N THR A 1013 -2.28 -62.39 9.73
CA THR A 1013 -2.72 -63.26 10.84
C THR A 1013 -3.22 -62.51 12.08
N GLN A 1014 -2.91 -61.22 12.22
CA GLN A 1014 -3.39 -60.37 13.33
C GLN A 1014 -4.51 -59.41 12.90
N THR A 1015 -5.02 -59.55 11.67
CA THR A 1015 -6.15 -58.75 11.18
C THR A 1015 -7.47 -59.38 11.64
N VAL A 1016 -7.80 -59.19 12.93
CA VAL A 1016 -8.86 -59.97 13.62
C VAL A 1016 -10.03 -59.10 14.12
N GLY A 1017 -11.18 -59.73 14.34
CA GLY A 1017 -12.37 -59.08 14.90
C GLY A 1017 -13.02 -58.03 14.00
N ASN A 1018 -12.70 -58.06 12.71
CA ASN A 1018 -13.35 -57.23 11.72
C ASN A 1018 -14.69 -57.88 11.31
N THR A 1019 -15.79 -57.17 11.56
CA THR A 1019 -17.16 -57.63 11.29
C THR A 1019 -17.59 -57.20 9.90
N ILE A 1020 -18.02 -58.15 9.08
CA ILE A 1020 -18.61 -57.90 7.76
C ILE A 1020 -20.10 -58.22 7.86
N THR A 1021 -20.98 -57.24 7.65
CA THR A 1021 -22.40 -57.40 7.95
C THR A 1021 -23.29 -56.75 6.89
N GLN A 1022 -24.33 -57.46 6.44
CA GLN A 1022 -25.40 -56.93 5.57
C GLN A 1022 -24.90 -56.12 4.34
N ASN A 1023 -23.84 -56.57 3.70
CA ASN A 1023 -23.32 -55.95 2.47
C ASN A 1023 -23.88 -56.67 1.24
N SER A 1024 -24.07 -55.90 0.16
CA SER A 1024 -24.37 -56.41 -1.17
C SER A 1024 -23.05 -56.58 -1.94
N ILE A 1025 -22.50 -57.80 -1.99
CA ILE A 1025 -21.19 -58.11 -2.58
C ILE A 1025 -21.34 -59.15 -3.68
N TYR A 1026 -21.15 -58.75 -4.93
CA TYR A 1026 -21.35 -59.60 -6.09
C TYR A 1026 -20.68 -59.04 -7.36
N ASN A 1027 -20.46 -59.89 -8.36
CA ASN A 1027 -19.91 -59.53 -9.67
C ASN A 1027 -18.52 -58.86 -9.58
N ASN A 1028 -17.71 -59.21 -8.58
CA ASN A 1028 -16.30 -58.82 -8.54
C ASN A 1028 -15.47 -59.83 -9.33
N ALA A 1029 -14.31 -59.42 -9.85
CA ALA A 1029 -13.47 -60.31 -10.67
C ALA A 1029 -12.68 -61.33 -9.84
N GLY A 1030 -12.41 -61.01 -8.56
CA GLY A 1030 -11.91 -61.94 -7.56
C GLY A 1030 -13.03 -62.55 -6.71
N ALA A 1031 -12.69 -63.14 -5.56
CA ALA A 1031 -13.70 -63.67 -4.66
C ALA A 1031 -14.53 -62.54 -4.02
N GLU A 1032 -15.78 -62.82 -3.66
CA GLU A 1032 -16.63 -61.80 -3.04
C GLU A 1032 -16.15 -61.43 -1.63
N LEU A 1033 -15.72 -62.42 -0.85
CA LEU A 1033 -15.04 -62.24 0.44
C LEU A 1033 -13.96 -63.32 0.62
N GLU A 1034 -12.69 -62.91 0.78
CA GLU A 1034 -11.53 -63.83 0.88
C GLU A 1034 -10.58 -63.50 2.03
N PHE A 1035 -9.96 -64.55 2.59
CA PHE A 1035 -8.86 -64.49 3.54
C PHE A 1035 -7.55 -64.96 2.87
N LEU A 1036 -6.60 -64.06 2.66
CA LEU A 1036 -5.46 -64.30 1.75
C LEU A 1036 -4.28 -65.08 2.36
N ASN A 1037 -4.09 -65.07 3.69
CA ASN A 1037 -2.97 -65.75 4.37
C ASN A 1037 -3.40 -66.44 5.70
N PRO A 1038 -4.01 -67.64 5.65
CA PRO A 1038 -4.67 -68.27 6.80
C PRO A 1038 -3.80 -69.19 7.69
N ASP A 1039 -2.47 -69.17 7.62
CA ASP A 1039 -1.59 -70.20 8.23
C ASP A 1039 -1.55 -70.16 9.80
N THR A 1040 -2.59 -70.74 10.42
CA THR A 1040 -2.82 -71.20 11.83
C THR A 1040 -3.41 -70.22 12.89
N PRO A 1041 -4.07 -70.76 13.94
CA PRO A 1041 -5.52 -70.82 14.11
C PRO A 1041 -6.06 -69.61 14.89
N THR A 1042 -6.36 -68.52 14.22
CA THR A 1042 -7.47 -67.65 14.65
C THR A 1042 -8.77 -68.37 14.29
N PRO A 1043 -9.90 -68.13 14.98
CA PRO A 1043 -11.16 -68.78 14.62
C PRO A 1043 -11.63 -68.15 13.31
N ILE A 1044 -11.08 -68.62 12.19
CA ILE A 1044 -11.85 -68.67 10.96
C ILE A 1044 -13.11 -69.42 11.40
N VAL A 1045 -14.23 -68.71 11.41
CA VAL A 1045 -15.52 -69.34 11.67
C VAL A 1045 -15.61 -70.48 10.66
N SER A 1046 -15.46 -71.71 11.16
CA SER A 1046 -15.26 -72.86 10.28
C SER A 1046 -16.45 -72.95 9.34
N ALA A 1047 -16.18 -73.20 8.06
CA ALA A 1047 -17.24 -73.47 7.10
C ALA A 1047 -18.24 -74.47 7.71
N PRO A 1048 -19.56 -74.19 7.68
CA PRO A 1048 -20.53 -75.16 8.13
C PRO A 1048 -20.28 -76.46 7.36
N PRO A 1049 -20.15 -77.61 8.03
CA PRO A 1049 -19.87 -78.86 7.33
C PRO A 1049 -20.93 -79.18 6.27
N ILE A 1050 -22.20 -78.81 6.52
CA ILE A 1050 -23.31 -78.76 5.56
C ILE A 1050 -24.31 -77.70 6.07
N ALA A 1051 -24.78 -76.80 5.21
CA ALA A 1051 -25.96 -75.96 5.44
C ALA A 1051 -27.01 -76.27 4.37
N TYR A 1052 -28.22 -76.65 4.77
CA TYR A 1052 -29.28 -77.01 3.83
C TYR A 1052 -30.60 -76.29 4.12
N ILE A 1053 -31.36 -76.00 3.07
CA ILE A 1053 -32.72 -75.47 3.14
C ILE A 1053 -33.73 -76.59 2.93
N SER A 1054 -34.65 -76.74 3.88
CA SER A 1054 -35.74 -77.70 3.82
C SER A 1054 -36.89 -77.23 2.93
N ALA A 1055 -37.80 -78.13 2.57
CA ALA A 1055 -39.04 -77.79 1.85
C ALA A 1055 -39.93 -76.77 2.61
N THR A 1056 -39.76 -76.63 3.93
CA THR A 1056 -40.47 -75.64 4.76
C THR A 1056 -39.76 -74.29 4.85
N GLN A 1057 -38.78 -74.04 3.97
CA GLN A 1057 -37.97 -72.82 3.92
C GLN A 1057 -37.22 -72.58 5.23
N THR A 1058 -36.65 -73.64 5.79
CA THR A 1058 -35.85 -73.59 7.03
C THR A 1058 -34.41 -73.95 6.70
N ILE A 1059 -33.50 -73.01 6.90
CA ILE A 1059 -32.05 -73.24 6.82
C ILE A 1059 -31.59 -73.86 8.14
N SER A 1060 -30.99 -75.04 8.04
CA SER A 1060 -30.40 -75.78 9.17
C SER A 1060 -28.90 -75.93 8.97
N ALA A 1061 -28.12 -75.63 10.02
CA ALA A 1061 -26.68 -75.78 10.03
C ALA A 1061 -26.17 -76.02 11.47
N THR A 1062 -24.98 -76.62 11.60
CA THR A 1062 -24.24 -76.68 12.87
C THR A 1062 -23.06 -75.73 12.79
N LEU A 1063 -23.01 -74.78 13.72
CA LEU A 1063 -22.11 -73.62 13.74
C LEU A 1063 -21.48 -73.47 15.12
N CYS A 1064 -20.69 -72.40 15.30
CA CYS A 1064 -20.27 -71.96 16.62
C CYS A 1064 -21.48 -71.47 17.46
N ALA A 1065 -21.38 -71.63 18.78
CA ALA A 1065 -22.46 -71.26 19.71
C ALA A 1065 -22.77 -69.77 19.63
N ASN A 1066 -24.06 -69.40 19.61
CA ASN A 1066 -24.54 -68.01 19.52
C ASN A 1066 -24.07 -67.23 18.28
N CYS A 1067 -23.51 -67.90 17.27
CA CYS A 1067 -23.05 -67.22 16.07
C CYS A 1067 -24.22 -66.63 15.26
N VAL A 1068 -23.99 -65.43 14.74
CA VAL A 1068 -24.96 -64.71 13.90
C VAL A 1068 -24.79 -65.19 12.46
N VAL A 1069 -25.90 -65.54 11.82
CA VAL A 1069 -25.95 -66.01 10.45
C VAL A 1069 -26.74 -65.02 9.61
N GLU A 1070 -26.11 -64.47 8.59
CA GLU A 1070 -26.78 -63.60 7.62
C GLU A 1070 -27.06 -64.40 6.36
N VAL A 1071 -28.28 -64.33 5.86
CA VAL A 1071 -28.76 -65.06 4.67
C VAL A 1071 -28.93 -64.08 3.53
N PHE A 1072 -28.34 -64.42 2.40
CA PHE A 1072 -28.34 -63.62 1.18
C PHE A 1072 -29.00 -64.39 0.04
N GLY A 1073 -29.78 -63.69 -0.77
CA GLY A 1073 -30.38 -64.19 -1.98
C GLY A 1073 -29.54 -63.81 -3.20
N ASN A 1074 -29.31 -64.78 -4.09
CA ASN A 1074 -28.50 -64.62 -5.29
C ASN A 1074 -29.28 -65.08 -6.52
N LEU A 1075 -29.12 -64.38 -7.65
CA LEU A 1075 -29.73 -64.77 -8.93
C LEU A 1075 -28.93 -65.86 -9.67
N ILE A 1076 -27.66 -66.04 -9.31
CA ILE A 1076 -26.74 -67.03 -9.88
C ILE A 1076 -26.15 -67.92 -8.77
N ASN A 1077 -25.74 -69.14 -9.14
CA ASN A 1077 -25.24 -70.15 -8.21
C ASN A 1077 -23.77 -69.89 -7.83
N GLU A 1078 -23.52 -68.79 -7.13
CA GLU A 1078 -22.19 -68.36 -6.68
C GLU A 1078 -22.21 -68.05 -5.19
N PRO A 1079 -21.11 -68.29 -4.44
CA PRO A 1079 -20.95 -67.89 -3.06
C PRO A 1079 -20.77 -66.36 -2.98
N ALA A 1080 -21.87 -65.64 -3.24
CA ALA A 1080 -21.97 -64.18 -3.24
C ALA A 1080 -23.07 -63.72 -2.28
N GLY A 1081 -23.14 -62.42 -2.02
CA GLY A 1081 -24.22 -61.81 -1.24
C GLY A 1081 -24.88 -60.70 -2.02
N GLU A 1082 -25.69 -61.01 -3.03
CA GLU A 1082 -26.31 -59.99 -3.88
C GLU A 1082 -27.36 -59.15 -3.12
N GLN A 1083 -28.25 -59.81 -2.38
CA GLN A 1083 -29.26 -59.14 -1.58
C GLN A 1083 -29.32 -59.75 -0.17
N PHE A 1084 -29.17 -58.93 0.88
CA PHE A 1084 -29.46 -59.35 2.25
C PHE A 1084 -30.96 -59.63 2.41
N VAL A 1085 -31.30 -60.80 2.96
CA VAL A 1085 -32.68 -61.30 3.08
C VAL A 1085 -33.10 -61.41 4.54
N ASN A 1086 -32.30 -62.07 5.38
CA ASN A 1086 -32.63 -62.31 6.78
C ASN A 1086 -31.38 -62.50 7.65
N GLN A 1087 -31.52 -62.32 8.96
CA GLN A 1087 -30.50 -62.59 9.97
C GLN A 1087 -31.07 -63.50 11.06
N CYS A 1088 -30.32 -64.54 11.41
CA CYS A 1088 -30.66 -65.52 12.43
C CYS A 1088 -29.49 -65.72 13.39
N THR A 1089 -29.73 -66.38 14.52
CA THR A 1089 -28.70 -66.68 15.52
C THR A 1089 -28.74 -68.16 15.86
N ALA A 1090 -27.60 -68.83 15.84
CA ALA A 1090 -27.47 -70.20 16.33
C ALA A 1090 -27.71 -70.23 17.86
N ASP A 1091 -28.24 -71.33 18.38
CA ASP A 1091 -28.43 -71.45 19.81
C ASP A 1091 -27.11 -71.67 20.58
N ALA A 1092 -27.19 -71.81 21.90
CA ALA A 1092 -26.03 -72.04 22.76
C ALA A 1092 -25.30 -73.39 22.49
N ALA A 1093 -25.92 -74.31 21.74
CA ALA A 1093 -25.30 -75.55 21.28
C ALA A 1093 -24.74 -75.44 19.85
N GLY A 1094 -24.87 -74.27 19.20
CA GLY A 1094 -24.43 -74.05 17.82
C GLY A 1094 -25.42 -74.52 16.77
N LEU A 1095 -26.64 -74.91 17.14
CA LEU A 1095 -27.66 -75.33 16.17
C LEU A 1095 -28.38 -74.10 15.58
N LEU A 1096 -28.38 -73.99 14.25
CA LEU A 1096 -29.16 -73.00 13.53
C LEU A 1096 -30.48 -73.60 13.03
N GLN A 1097 -31.58 -72.89 13.28
CA GLN A 1097 -32.91 -73.11 12.68
C GLN A 1097 -33.47 -71.77 12.22
N CYS A 1098 -33.14 -71.38 10.98
CA CYS A 1098 -33.53 -70.09 10.42
C CYS A 1098 -34.67 -70.29 9.42
N GLN A 1099 -35.91 -69.92 9.78
CA GLN A 1099 -37.07 -70.08 8.90
C GLN A 1099 -37.55 -68.72 8.37
N ASP A 1100 -37.67 -68.59 7.06
CA ASP A 1100 -38.21 -67.41 6.40
C ASP A 1100 -38.89 -67.78 5.08
N ALA A 1101 -40.14 -67.34 4.90
CA ALA A 1101 -40.87 -67.60 3.67
C ALA A 1101 -40.25 -66.90 2.44
N THR A 1102 -39.51 -65.81 2.64
CA THR A 1102 -38.88 -65.03 1.57
C THR A 1102 -37.69 -65.73 0.93
N PHE A 1103 -37.14 -66.77 1.57
CA PHE A 1103 -36.10 -67.62 0.98
C PHE A 1103 -36.54 -68.24 -0.36
N ALA A 1104 -37.84 -68.54 -0.51
CA ALA A 1104 -38.41 -69.06 -1.76
C ALA A 1104 -38.36 -68.07 -2.93
N ASN A 1105 -38.11 -66.78 -2.68
CA ASN A 1105 -38.03 -65.75 -3.73
C ASN A 1105 -36.68 -65.76 -4.46
N TRP A 1106 -35.70 -66.52 -3.96
CA TRP A 1106 -34.34 -66.54 -4.48
C TRP A 1106 -33.97 -67.92 -5.00
N PRO A 1107 -33.39 -68.03 -6.21
CA PRO A 1107 -33.02 -69.32 -6.79
C PRO A 1107 -31.82 -69.95 -6.06
N TYR A 1108 -30.94 -69.13 -5.48
CA TYR A 1108 -29.80 -69.56 -4.69
C TYR A 1108 -29.70 -68.72 -3.42
N LEU A 1109 -29.31 -69.36 -2.32
CA LEU A 1109 -29.07 -68.70 -1.05
C LEU A 1109 -27.61 -68.90 -0.67
N ALA A 1110 -27.01 -67.87 -0.10
CA ALA A 1110 -25.71 -67.95 0.55
C ALA A 1110 -25.81 -67.45 1.98
N ILE A 1111 -24.89 -67.90 2.82
CA ILE A 1111 -24.79 -67.46 4.21
C ILE A 1111 -23.39 -66.98 4.55
N THR A 1112 -23.32 -66.01 5.45
CA THR A 1112 -22.11 -65.70 6.22
C THR A 1112 -22.37 -65.99 7.69
N VAL A 1113 -21.31 -66.30 8.44
CA VAL A 1113 -21.39 -66.62 9.86
C VAL A 1113 -20.43 -65.73 10.62
N THR A 1114 -20.93 -65.01 11.61
CA THR A 1114 -20.14 -64.12 12.47
C THR A 1114 -20.10 -64.68 13.89
N ASP A 1115 -18.89 -64.90 14.40
CA ASP A 1115 -18.67 -65.20 15.82
C ASP A 1115 -18.88 -63.93 16.65
N VAL A 1116 -19.83 -63.96 17.58
CA VAL A 1116 -20.18 -62.79 18.41
C VAL A 1116 -19.16 -62.50 19.51
N GLU A 1117 -18.32 -63.47 19.88
CA GLU A 1117 -17.26 -63.28 20.88
C GLU A 1117 -16.01 -62.66 20.25
N VAL A 1118 -15.68 -63.07 19.03
CA VAL A 1118 -14.46 -62.62 18.32
C VAL A 1118 -14.75 -61.53 17.29
N GLY A 1119 -15.99 -61.37 16.83
CA GLY A 1119 -16.42 -60.37 15.87
C GLY A 1119 -16.01 -60.64 14.42
N THR A 1120 -15.45 -61.82 14.11
CA THR A 1120 -14.94 -62.17 12.78
C THR A 1120 -16.02 -62.86 11.95
N THR A 1121 -16.21 -62.41 10.70
CA THR A 1121 -17.20 -62.97 9.76
C THR A 1121 -16.54 -63.94 8.77
N SER A 1122 -17.18 -65.08 8.49
CA SER A 1122 -16.74 -66.04 7.49
C SER A 1122 -16.85 -65.51 6.05
N GLY A 1123 -16.22 -66.21 5.09
CA GLY A 1123 -16.60 -66.08 3.68
C GLY A 1123 -18.05 -66.51 3.42
N PHE A 1124 -18.53 -66.32 2.19
CA PHE A 1124 -19.85 -66.80 1.76
C PHE A 1124 -19.87 -68.31 1.55
N TYR A 1125 -20.93 -68.96 2.00
CA TYR A 1125 -21.21 -70.38 1.76
C TYR A 1125 -22.56 -70.55 1.08
N LEU A 1126 -22.62 -71.32 0.01
CA LEU A 1126 -23.88 -71.68 -0.64
C LEU A 1126 -24.71 -72.62 0.26
N VAL A 1127 -26.02 -72.38 0.30
CA VAL A 1127 -26.97 -73.25 1.00
C VAL A 1127 -27.51 -74.29 0.01
N GLU A 1128 -27.37 -75.56 0.36
CA GLU A 1128 -27.81 -76.69 -0.46
C GLU A 1128 -29.28 -77.03 -0.22
N THR A 1129 -29.92 -77.80 -1.10
CA THR A 1129 -31.31 -78.25 -0.90
C THR A 1129 -31.35 -79.64 -0.26
N GLU A 1130 -32.16 -79.82 0.79
CA GLU A 1130 -32.28 -81.07 1.53
C GLU A 1130 -32.82 -82.21 0.62
N GLY A 1131 -32.02 -83.26 0.37
CA GLY A 1131 -32.45 -84.47 -0.34
C GLY A 1131 -31.98 -84.67 -1.79
N SER A 1132 -30.99 -83.91 -2.27
CA SER A 1132 -30.36 -84.16 -3.58
C SER A 1132 -29.35 -85.31 -3.49
N ASN A 1133 -29.80 -86.53 -3.84
CA ASN A 1133 -28.93 -87.72 -4.02
C ASN A 1133 -28.16 -87.68 -5.35
N GLU A 1134 -27.47 -86.60 -5.69
CA GLU A 1134 -26.45 -86.63 -6.74
C GLU A 1134 -25.07 -86.58 -6.09
N GLU A 1135 -24.21 -87.55 -6.42
CA GLU A 1135 -22.77 -87.46 -6.20
C GLU A 1135 -22.26 -86.18 -6.87
N ILE A 1136 -22.04 -85.12 -6.10
CA ILE A 1136 -21.44 -83.89 -6.58
C ILE A 1136 -19.99 -83.84 -6.09
N THR A 1137 -19.09 -83.91 -7.07
CA THR A 1137 -17.65 -83.73 -6.97
C THR A 1137 -17.34 -82.47 -6.16
N HIS A 1138 -16.71 -82.62 -5.00
CA HIS A 1138 -16.14 -81.48 -4.28
C HIS A 1138 -14.96 -80.94 -5.10
N TYR A 1139 -15.07 -79.72 -5.64
CA TYR A 1139 -13.89 -78.99 -6.11
C TYR A 1139 -13.14 -78.50 -4.87
N LEU A 1140 -12.16 -79.29 -4.44
CA LEU A 1140 -11.13 -78.84 -3.51
C LEU A 1140 -10.26 -77.82 -4.24
N TYR A 1141 -10.48 -76.53 -4.03
CA TYR A 1141 -9.52 -75.50 -4.39
C TYR A 1141 -8.30 -75.62 -3.47
N LEU A 1142 -7.29 -76.37 -3.92
CA LEU A 1142 -5.94 -76.27 -3.36
C LEU A 1142 -5.28 -75.00 -3.93
N PRO A 1143 -4.63 -74.16 -3.11
CA PRO A 1143 -3.89 -73.02 -3.62
C PRO A 1143 -2.73 -73.53 -4.50
N LEU A 1144 -2.72 -73.11 -5.77
CA LEU A 1144 -1.61 -73.35 -6.67
C LEU A 1144 -0.48 -72.37 -6.32
N ILE A 1145 0.42 -72.78 -5.42
CA ILE A 1145 1.70 -72.11 -5.21
C ILE A 1145 2.58 -72.40 -6.44
N ILE A 1146 2.68 -71.47 -7.38
CA ILE A 1146 3.77 -71.48 -8.37
C ILE A 1146 4.94 -70.72 -7.75
N LYS A 1147 6.08 -71.43 -7.61
CA LYS A 1147 7.36 -70.89 -7.14
C LYS A 1147 7.95 -69.82 -8.06
#